data_AF-A0AAJ2HMN3-F1
#
_entry.id   AF-A0AAJ2HMN3-F1
#
_cell.length_a   1.000
_cell.length_b   1.000
_cell.length_c   1.000
_cell.angle_alpha   90.00
_cell.angle_beta   90.00
_cell.angle_gamma   90.00
#
_symmetry.space_group_name_H-M   'P 1'
#
loop_
_entity.id
_entity.type
_entity.pdbx_description
1 polymer ?
#
loop_
_entity_poly.entity_id
_entity_poly.type
_entity_poly.pdbx_seq_one_letter_code
_entity_poly.pdbx_strand_id
1 'polypeptide(L)'
;MRVALLAESFLPHMNGVTGSVLHVLRHLSDAGHQTLVIAPRSDDADDPSAGHGVSAELRASASGAPLYGARTALLRSVPLPGYPQVRVVFARAARLAAILRAFEPDVVHLASPFVLGWQGVAAADALRVPTVAIYQTDVVAYARRYGLPHATSLVEQHTARLHRRATLTLAPSTASLRQLEELGVDRLRHWGRGVDADLFAPHRRDEGVRARLAGGDLVIGYVGRLAPEKQVEDLRVLCDLPGARVVIVGDGPSRSALERAMPSAVFTGHLAGEDLARTLAAFDVFVHPGESETFGQTIQEALASGVPVVATGTGGPVDLVRSSVDGWLYRPGDLGDLRARVVDLAGDAGKRRAFALAARESVRSRSWAARVGELLGHYRDAQELRPIDDALLRRAGTRPAAPSPAVRSAVPWRRYVALGDSLTEGLCDSSREPRGRYRGWADRLAQLLAHAGDDGAGLRYANLAVRSRRVRDLAVDQVPRALALRPDLVSVFMGANDLVGHAADPVRLARELRASVETLRASGADVLLVTPFLPRRRAARIFGRRFAVFASELRRIAAETGAVLLDLEALPEIGDPAMWADDRVHLRSRGHRFLAYRAADVLGVPDAEALGELDAALHETVDPPASGAWITAHALPWVWRRMRGRTAGDGVRSKHDDYVLVGGRGRATVTRSG
;
A
#
# COMPACT_ATOMS: atom_id res chain seq x y z
N MET A 1 0.89 -0.14 26.28
CA MET A 1 -0.17 0.66 25.63
C MET A 1 -1.54 0.07 25.97
N ARG A 2 -2.61 0.85 25.87
CA ARG A 2 -4.01 0.45 26.00
C ARG A 2 -4.63 0.36 24.61
N VAL A 3 -4.91 -0.84 24.12
CA VAL A 3 -5.42 -1.08 22.75
C VAL A 3 -6.88 -1.53 22.82
N ALA A 4 -7.78 -0.78 22.18
CA ALA A 4 -9.17 -1.21 22.03
C ALA A 4 -9.38 -1.85 20.65
N LEU A 5 -9.73 -3.13 20.61
CA LEU A 5 -10.00 -3.89 19.40
C LEU A 5 -11.51 -3.97 19.16
N LEU A 6 -11.98 -3.47 18.02
CA LEU A 6 -13.36 -3.62 17.58
C LEU A 6 -13.39 -4.63 16.45
N ALA A 7 -14.11 -5.73 16.63
CA ALA A 7 -14.18 -6.82 15.64
C ALA A 7 -15.62 -7.01 15.15
N GLU A 8 -15.85 -7.01 13.83
CA GLU A 8 -17.17 -7.29 13.24
C GLU A 8 -17.62 -8.74 13.50
N SER A 9 -16.68 -9.65 13.68
CA SER A 9 -16.92 -11.04 14.04
C SER A 9 -16.01 -11.44 15.19
N PHE A 10 -16.54 -12.21 16.13
CA PHE A 10 -15.78 -12.73 17.24
C PHE A 10 -16.36 -14.08 17.69
N LEU A 11 -15.81 -14.63 18.77
CA LEU A 11 -16.22 -15.90 19.34
C LEU A 11 -17.74 -15.97 19.61
N PRO A 12 -18.37 -17.15 19.47
CA PRO A 12 -17.76 -18.45 19.13
C PRO A 12 -17.50 -18.65 17.62
N HIS A 13 -17.89 -17.70 16.77
CA HIS A 13 -17.73 -17.82 15.31
C HIS A 13 -16.27 -17.65 14.87
N MET A 14 -15.66 -18.77 14.49
CA MET A 14 -14.29 -18.80 13.98
C MET A 14 -14.23 -18.49 12.48
N ASN A 15 -13.42 -17.51 12.13
CA ASN A 15 -13.06 -17.16 10.76
C ASN A 15 -11.66 -16.50 10.74
N GLY A 16 -11.18 -16.09 9.57
CA GLY A 16 -9.86 -15.45 9.45
C GLY A 16 -9.71 -14.17 10.28
N VAL A 17 -10.77 -13.36 10.45
CA VAL A 17 -10.75 -12.14 11.26
C VAL A 17 -10.61 -12.49 12.73
N THR A 18 -11.47 -13.37 13.25
CA THR A 18 -11.43 -13.84 14.64
C THR A 18 -10.07 -14.46 14.95
N GLY A 19 -9.53 -15.33 14.09
CA GLY A 19 -8.19 -15.91 14.25
C GLY A 19 -7.09 -14.85 14.38
N SER A 20 -7.10 -13.84 13.51
CA SER A 20 -6.18 -12.69 13.62
C SER A 20 -6.29 -11.97 14.96
N VAL A 21 -7.52 -11.66 15.39
CA VAL A 21 -7.77 -10.95 16.65
C VAL A 21 -7.22 -11.76 17.82
N LEU A 22 -7.42 -13.08 17.86
CA LEU A 22 -6.90 -13.94 18.92
C LEU A 22 -5.37 -13.92 19.00
N HIS A 23 -4.68 -14.00 17.86
CA HIS A 23 -3.22 -13.89 17.84
C HIS A 23 -2.73 -12.51 18.26
N VAL A 24 -3.39 -11.44 17.81
CA VAL A 24 -3.07 -10.07 18.24
C VAL A 24 -3.26 -9.93 19.75
N LEU A 25 -4.36 -10.42 20.32
CA LEU A 25 -4.61 -10.36 21.77
C LEU A 25 -3.55 -11.09 22.57
N ARG A 26 -3.22 -12.34 22.17
CA ARG A 26 -2.18 -13.13 22.83
C ARG A 26 -0.85 -12.40 22.87
N HIS A 27 -0.36 -11.95 21.72
CA HIS A 27 0.95 -11.30 21.64
C HIS A 27 0.98 -9.89 22.26
N LEU A 28 -0.14 -9.15 22.24
CA LEU A 28 -0.24 -7.89 22.99
C LEU A 28 -0.19 -8.14 24.50
N SER A 29 -0.85 -9.18 24.99
CA SER A 29 -0.77 -9.61 26.39
C SER A 29 0.65 -10.01 26.77
N ASP A 30 1.30 -10.84 25.96
CA ASP A 30 2.70 -11.28 26.18
C ASP A 30 3.68 -10.10 26.24
N ALA A 31 3.42 -9.04 25.47
CA ALA A 31 4.18 -7.79 25.49
C ALA A 31 3.73 -6.79 26.57
N GLY A 32 2.81 -7.17 27.47
CA GLY A 32 2.39 -6.35 28.62
C GLY A 32 1.43 -5.20 28.27
N HIS A 33 0.76 -5.26 27.12
CA HIS A 33 -0.24 -4.26 26.73
C HIS A 33 -1.61 -4.59 27.31
N GLN A 34 -2.36 -3.57 27.70
CA GLN A 34 -3.74 -3.73 28.17
C GLN A 34 -4.68 -3.73 26.96
N THR A 35 -5.61 -4.66 26.91
CA THR A 35 -6.51 -4.84 25.77
C THR A 35 -7.98 -4.81 26.18
N LEU A 36 -8.80 -4.24 25.31
CA LEU A 36 -10.26 -4.29 25.36
C LEU A 36 -10.77 -4.81 24.03
N VAL A 37 -11.63 -5.82 24.04
CA VAL A 37 -12.35 -6.31 22.86
C VAL A 37 -13.79 -5.83 22.91
N ILE A 38 -14.24 -5.17 21.84
CA ILE A 38 -15.64 -4.81 21.62
C ILE A 38 -16.12 -5.59 20.40
N ALA A 39 -17.12 -6.44 20.58
CA ALA A 39 -17.55 -7.38 19.55
C ALA A 39 -19.04 -7.72 19.68
N PRO A 40 -19.66 -8.33 18.65
CA PRO A 40 -21.00 -8.89 18.76
C PRO A 40 -21.08 -9.97 19.85
N ARG A 41 -22.14 -9.95 20.64
CA ARG A 41 -22.56 -11.08 21.47
C ARG A 41 -23.25 -12.12 20.58
N SER A 42 -22.87 -13.39 20.67
CA SER A 42 -23.65 -14.48 20.11
C SER A 42 -24.53 -15.09 21.19
N ASP A 43 -25.78 -15.39 20.87
CA ASP A 43 -26.67 -16.12 21.79
C ASP A 43 -26.37 -17.64 21.74
N ASP A 44 -25.62 -18.10 20.73
CA ASP A 44 -25.09 -19.48 20.62
C ASP A 44 -23.90 -19.75 21.55
N ALA A 45 -23.41 -18.72 22.28
CA ALA A 45 -22.33 -18.90 23.26
C ALA A 45 -22.74 -19.84 24.42
N ASP A 46 -24.05 -19.99 24.65
CA ASP A 46 -24.64 -20.88 25.64
C ASP A 46 -25.03 -22.27 25.05
N ASP A 47 -24.86 -22.50 23.74
CA ASP A 47 -25.15 -23.78 23.07
C ASP A 47 -23.89 -24.69 23.05
N PRO A 48 -23.89 -25.85 23.74
CA PRO A 48 -22.76 -26.77 23.77
C PRO A 48 -22.35 -27.36 22.40
N SER A 49 -23.25 -27.31 21.41
CA SER A 49 -23.04 -27.83 20.05
C SER A 49 -22.41 -26.80 19.09
N ALA A 50 -22.55 -25.51 19.40
CA ALA A 50 -22.03 -24.37 18.63
C ALA A 50 -20.54 -24.12 18.95
N GLY A 51 -19.66 -24.95 18.39
CA GLY A 51 -18.20 -24.79 18.57
C GLY A 51 -17.43 -26.09 18.58
N HIS A 52 -17.79 -27.05 17.72
CA HIS A 52 -16.96 -28.22 17.46
C HIS A 52 -15.57 -27.74 16.98
N GLY A 53 -14.51 -28.08 17.74
CA GLY A 53 -13.13 -27.66 17.46
C GLY A 53 -12.65 -26.39 18.18
N VAL A 54 -13.46 -25.75 19.02
CA VAL A 54 -13.08 -24.55 19.80
C VAL A 54 -12.70 -24.94 21.25
N SER A 55 -11.56 -24.46 21.75
CA SER A 55 -11.07 -24.80 23.11
C SER A 55 -12.02 -24.32 24.21
N ALA A 56 -11.97 -24.96 25.38
CA ALA A 56 -12.79 -24.58 26.55
C ALA A 56 -12.59 -23.11 26.95
N GLU A 57 -11.37 -22.60 26.85
CA GLU A 57 -11.01 -21.21 27.11
C GLU A 57 -11.71 -20.23 26.14
N LEU A 58 -11.73 -20.57 24.84
CA LEU A 58 -12.40 -19.76 23.83
C LEU A 58 -13.94 -19.79 24.01
N ARG A 59 -14.51 -20.90 24.47
CA ARG A 59 -15.94 -20.99 24.81
C ARG A 59 -16.31 -20.10 26.01
N ALA A 60 -15.52 -20.14 27.08
CA ALA A 60 -15.70 -19.24 28.22
C ALA A 60 -15.60 -17.76 27.81
N SER A 61 -14.68 -17.46 26.90
CA SER A 61 -14.47 -16.11 26.35
C SER A 61 -15.64 -15.64 25.47
N ALA A 62 -16.29 -16.55 24.75
CA ALA A 62 -17.52 -16.26 24.00
C ALA A 62 -18.67 -15.79 24.93
N SER A 63 -18.66 -16.25 26.18
CA SER A 63 -19.61 -15.84 27.24
C SER A 63 -19.16 -14.60 28.01
N GLY A 64 -18.04 -13.98 27.64
CA GLY A 64 -17.52 -12.75 28.24
C GLY A 64 -16.45 -12.93 29.32
N ALA A 65 -15.87 -14.14 29.46
CA ALA A 65 -14.67 -14.31 30.28
C ALA A 65 -13.47 -13.58 29.63
N PRO A 66 -12.53 -13.03 30.42
CA PRO A 66 -11.32 -12.44 29.87
C PRO A 66 -10.51 -13.48 29.09
N LEU A 67 -10.07 -13.11 27.89
CA LEU A 67 -9.19 -13.92 27.05
C LEU A 67 -7.82 -13.26 26.95
N TYR A 68 -6.75 -13.97 27.31
CA TYR A 68 -5.40 -13.39 27.39
C TYR A 68 -5.37 -12.08 28.20
N GLY A 69 -6.12 -12.03 29.31
CA GLY A 69 -6.24 -10.82 30.15
C GLY A 69 -7.03 -9.66 29.54
N ALA A 70 -7.59 -9.81 28.33
CA ALA A 70 -8.35 -8.76 27.67
C ALA A 70 -9.71 -8.55 28.34
N ARG A 71 -10.08 -7.28 28.56
CA ARG A 71 -11.46 -6.93 28.94
C ARG A 71 -12.37 -7.15 27.74
N THR A 72 -13.60 -7.62 27.95
CA THR A 72 -14.56 -7.87 26.87
C THR A 72 -15.83 -7.05 27.05
N ALA A 73 -16.28 -6.39 25.99
CA ALA A 73 -17.56 -5.68 25.92
C ALA A 73 -18.39 -6.25 24.74
N LEU A 74 -19.13 -7.32 25.02
CA LEU A 74 -19.97 -7.98 24.03
C LEU A 74 -21.31 -7.23 23.87
N LEU A 75 -21.61 -6.81 22.65
CA LEU A 75 -22.75 -5.95 22.33
C LEU A 75 -23.89 -6.76 21.72
N ARG A 76 -25.13 -6.41 22.05
CA ARG A 76 -26.31 -7.02 21.43
C ARG A 76 -26.22 -6.92 19.90
N SER A 77 -26.49 -8.04 19.25
CA SER A 77 -26.36 -8.20 17.80
C SER A 77 -27.56 -8.97 17.25
N VAL A 78 -27.78 -8.89 15.94
CA VAL A 78 -28.78 -9.69 15.24
C VAL A 78 -28.11 -10.50 14.12
N PRO A 79 -28.59 -11.72 13.84
CA PRO A 79 -28.07 -12.51 12.72
C PRO A 79 -28.45 -11.87 11.38
N LEU A 80 -27.55 -11.93 10.41
CA LEU A 80 -27.83 -11.47 9.05
C LEU A 80 -28.76 -12.49 8.35
N PRO A 81 -29.83 -12.04 7.65
CA PRO A 81 -30.69 -12.95 6.89
C PRO A 81 -29.89 -13.79 5.88
N GLY A 82 -30.09 -15.11 5.89
CA GLY A 82 -29.36 -16.05 5.02
C GLY A 82 -27.94 -16.41 5.48
N TYR A 83 -27.36 -15.68 6.44
CA TYR A 83 -26.04 -15.93 7.01
C TYR A 83 -26.06 -15.74 8.55
N PRO A 84 -26.72 -16.63 9.30
CA PRO A 84 -26.93 -16.45 10.75
C PRO A 84 -25.65 -16.35 11.58
N GLN A 85 -24.54 -16.91 11.09
CA GLN A 85 -23.20 -16.82 11.68
C GLN A 85 -22.59 -15.40 11.58
N VAL A 86 -23.09 -14.56 10.67
CA VAL A 86 -22.69 -13.15 10.58
C VAL A 86 -23.61 -12.34 11.47
N ARG A 87 -23.07 -11.79 12.54
CA ARG A 87 -23.82 -11.02 13.54
C ARG A 87 -23.56 -9.53 13.35
N VAL A 88 -24.63 -8.74 13.22
CA VAL A 88 -24.54 -7.29 13.03
C VAL A 88 -24.88 -6.57 14.33
N VAL A 89 -23.99 -5.68 14.78
CA VAL A 89 -24.19 -4.86 15.97
C VAL A 89 -24.69 -3.47 15.57
N PHE A 90 -25.86 -3.09 16.07
CA PHE A 90 -26.44 -1.75 15.88
C PHE A 90 -26.23 -0.86 17.12
N ALA A 91 -24.97 -0.69 17.53
CA ALA A 91 -24.62 0.20 18.64
C ALA A 91 -24.42 1.64 18.14
N ARG A 92 -25.02 2.61 18.84
CA ARG A 92 -24.78 4.04 18.56
C ARG A 92 -23.34 4.41 18.93
N ALA A 93 -22.69 5.27 18.13
CA ALA A 93 -21.35 5.80 18.42
C ALA A 93 -21.21 6.37 19.84
N ALA A 94 -22.25 6.98 20.42
CA ALA A 94 -22.22 7.48 21.81
C ALA A 94 -21.98 6.38 22.86
N ARG A 95 -22.56 5.18 22.66
CA ARG A 95 -22.34 4.02 23.54
C ARG A 95 -20.91 3.52 23.42
N LEU A 96 -20.40 3.42 22.19
CA LEU A 96 -19.01 3.03 21.95
C LEU A 96 -18.04 4.07 22.55
N ALA A 97 -18.34 5.36 22.42
CA ALA A 97 -17.53 6.42 23.01
C ALA A 97 -17.53 6.35 24.54
N ALA A 98 -18.64 5.96 25.20
CA ALA A 98 -18.66 5.75 26.64
C ALA A 98 -17.74 4.57 27.06
N ILE A 99 -17.80 3.45 26.33
CA ILE A 99 -16.95 2.28 26.57
C ILE A 99 -15.47 2.64 26.36
N LEU A 100 -15.14 3.28 25.23
CA LEU A 100 -13.79 3.72 24.91
C LEU A 100 -13.29 4.74 25.93
N ARG A 101 -14.09 5.72 26.35
CA ARG A 101 -13.69 6.69 27.36
C ARG A 101 -13.39 6.04 28.71
N ALA A 102 -14.16 5.04 29.13
CA ALA A 102 -13.89 4.29 30.36
C ALA A 102 -12.61 3.44 30.28
N PHE A 103 -12.21 3.05 29.06
CA PHE A 103 -10.99 2.28 28.83
C PHE A 103 -9.79 3.14 28.44
N GLU A 104 -9.95 4.43 28.14
CA GLU A 104 -8.91 5.39 27.73
C GLU A 104 -7.83 4.78 26.81
N PRO A 105 -8.22 4.28 25.62
CA PRO A 105 -7.30 3.65 24.70
C PRO A 105 -6.28 4.65 24.13
N ASP A 106 -5.05 4.17 23.99
CA ASP A 106 -3.98 4.83 23.24
C ASP A 106 -4.25 4.77 21.73
N VAL A 107 -4.91 3.70 21.28
CA VAL A 107 -5.26 3.43 19.88
C VAL A 107 -6.47 2.50 19.79
N VAL A 108 -7.29 2.70 18.76
CA VAL A 108 -8.40 1.83 18.41
C VAL A 108 -8.03 1.01 17.17
N HIS A 109 -7.92 -0.30 17.34
CA HIS A 109 -7.76 -1.26 16.25
C HIS A 109 -9.14 -1.68 15.75
N LEU A 110 -9.40 -1.52 14.45
CA LEU A 110 -10.65 -1.92 13.83
C LEU A 110 -10.38 -3.14 12.95
N ALA A 111 -10.83 -4.31 13.39
CA ALA A 111 -10.60 -5.59 12.71
C ALA A 111 -11.71 -5.85 11.69
N SER A 112 -11.36 -5.74 10.40
CA SER A 112 -12.28 -5.91 9.27
C SER A 112 -13.52 -4.99 9.33
N PRO A 113 -13.35 -3.66 9.50
CA PRO A 113 -14.44 -2.78 9.86
C PRO A 113 -15.48 -2.59 8.74
N PHE A 114 -16.76 -2.63 9.13
CA PHE A 114 -17.90 -2.37 8.25
C PHE A 114 -19.00 -1.60 9.00
N VAL A 115 -19.88 -2.25 9.77
CA VAL A 115 -20.97 -1.59 10.52
C VAL A 115 -20.50 -1.15 11.91
N LEU A 116 -20.01 -2.09 12.73
CA LEU A 116 -19.48 -1.79 14.05
C LEU A 116 -18.23 -0.91 13.96
N GLY A 117 -17.37 -1.19 12.99
CA GLY A 117 -16.17 -0.44 12.68
C GLY A 117 -16.47 1.02 12.32
N TRP A 118 -17.53 1.29 11.54
CA TRP A 118 -17.94 2.67 11.23
C TRP A 118 -18.32 3.45 12.49
N GLN A 119 -19.13 2.83 13.35
CA GLN A 119 -19.51 3.43 14.64
C GLN A 119 -18.29 3.58 15.55
N GLY A 120 -17.33 2.65 15.47
CA GLY A 120 -16.04 2.66 16.15
C GLY A 120 -15.17 3.84 15.76
N VAL A 121 -14.99 4.09 14.45
CA VAL A 121 -14.27 5.26 13.93
C VAL A 121 -14.94 6.54 14.42
N ALA A 122 -16.27 6.65 14.29
CA ALA A 122 -17.00 7.83 14.72
C ALA A 122 -16.87 8.10 16.24
N ALA A 123 -16.88 7.04 17.05
CA ALA A 123 -16.68 7.14 18.50
C ALA A 123 -15.24 7.53 18.86
N ALA A 124 -14.24 6.93 18.22
CA ALA A 124 -12.83 7.28 18.42
C ALA A 124 -12.55 8.73 18.01
N ASP A 125 -13.16 9.20 16.92
CA ASP A 125 -13.06 10.59 16.47
C ASP A 125 -13.62 11.59 17.48
N ALA A 126 -14.78 11.29 18.06
CA ALA A 126 -15.39 12.12 19.09
C ALA A 126 -14.51 12.22 20.34
N LEU A 127 -13.67 11.21 20.59
CA LEU A 127 -12.72 11.15 21.70
C LEU A 127 -11.30 11.59 21.33
N ARG A 128 -11.05 11.90 20.05
CA ARG A 128 -9.71 12.20 19.52
C ARG A 128 -8.67 11.09 19.71
N VAL A 129 -9.11 9.84 19.63
CA VAL A 129 -8.22 8.67 19.72
C VAL A 129 -7.82 8.21 18.30
N PRO A 130 -6.54 7.89 18.04
CA PRO A 130 -6.13 7.36 16.74
C PRO A 130 -6.79 6.01 16.43
N THR A 131 -7.08 5.78 15.15
CA THR A 131 -7.66 4.53 14.67
C THR A 131 -6.77 3.86 13.62
N VAL A 132 -6.60 2.55 13.75
CA VAL A 132 -5.94 1.71 12.74
C VAL A 132 -6.98 0.74 12.20
N ALA A 133 -7.37 0.92 10.94
CA ALA A 133 -8.35 0.08 10.26
C ALA A 133 -7.68 -1.03 9.47
N ILE A 134 -7.98 -2.29 9.77
CA ILE A 134 -7.40 -3.43 9.07
C ILE A 134 -8.37 -3.93 8.01
N TYR A 135 -7.99 -3.83 6.75
CA TYR A 135 -8.69 -4.47 5.65
C TYR A 135 -8.40 -5.97 5.67
N GLN A 136 -9.42 -6.82 5.78
CA GLN A 136 -9.25 -8.27 5.86
C GLN A 136 -10.33 -9.05 5.12
N THR A 137 -11.50 -8.45 4.94
CA THR A 137 -12.62 -9.03 4.20
C THR A 137 -12.88 -8.13 3.01
N ASP A 138 -12.80 -8.68 1.79
CA ASP A 138 -13.12 -7.94 0.57
C ASP A 138 -14.63 -7.85 0.38
N VAL A 139 -15.28 -7.02 1.20
CA VAL A 139 -16.74 -6.85 1.17
C VAL A 139 -17.22 -6.37 -0.20
N VAL A 140 -16.36 -5.69 -0.97
CA VAL A 140 -16.63 -5.23 -2.34
C VAL A 140 -16.72 -6.41 -3.32
N ALA A 141 -15.73 -7.31 -3.33
CA ALA A 141 -15.77 -8.50 -4.16
C ALA A 141 -16.95 -9.42 -3.81
N TYR A 142 -17.29 -9.54 -2.53
CA TYR A 142 -18.49 -10.24 -2.09
C TYR A 142 -19.75 -9.60 -2.71
N ALA A 143 -19.95 -8.28 -2.58
CA ALA A 143 -21.12 -7.60 -3.12
C ALA A 143 -21.25 -7.77 -4.66
N ARG A 144 -20.13 -7.72 -5.39
CA ARG A 144 -20.09 -7.95 -6.84
C ARG A 144 -20.53 -9.37 -7.21
N ARG A 145 -20.08 -10.38 -6.46
CA ARG A 145 -20.32 -11.79 -6.76
C ARG A 145 -21.72 -12.27 -6.41
N TYR A 146 -22.36 -11.67 -5.40
CA TYR A 146 -23.75 -11.99 -5.01
C TYR A 146 -24.81 -11.25 -5.84
N GLY A 147 -24.43 -10.56 -6.93
CA GLY A 147 -25.39 -10.10 -7.93
C GLY A 147 -26.25 -8.91 -7.50
N LEU A 148 -25.72 -7.98 -6.71
CA LEU A 148 -26.37 -6.71 -6.38
C LEU A 148 -25.63 -5.50 -7.00
N PRO A 149 -25.69 -5.28 -8.33
CA PRO A 149 -24.92 -4.23 -9.01
C PRO A 149 -25.11 -2.82 -8.41
N HIS A 150 -26.34 -2.51 -8.00
CA HIS A 150 -26.69 -1.22 -7.37
C HIS A 150 -26.16 -1.09 -5.93
N ALA A 151 -25.97 -2.21 -5.22
CA ALA A 151 -25.41 -2.21 -3.86
C ALA A 151 -23.88 -2.14 -3.87
N THR A 152 -23.21 -2.63 -4.91
CA THR A 152 -21.75 -2.61 -5.04
C THR A 152 -21.18 -1.20 -4.86
N SER A 153 -21.72 -0.21 -5.58
CA SER A 153 -21.24 1.18 -5.45
C SER A 153 -21.47 1.75 -4.05
N LEU A 154 -22.57 1.37 -3.38
CA LEU A 154 -22.85 1.79 -2.00
C LEU A 154 -21.86 1.15 -1.01
N VAL A 155 -21.54 -0.13 -1.18
CA VAL A 155 -20.56 -0.86 -0.38
C VAL A 155 -19.16 -0.28 -0.59
N GLU A 156 -18.76 -0.02 -1.83
CA GLU A 156 -17.50 0.64 -2.17
C GLU A 156 -17.39 2.03 -1.54
N GLN A 157 -18.43 2.86 -1.67
CA GLN A 157 -18.49 4.19 -1.06
C GLN A 157 -18.41 4.12 0.47
N HIS A 158 -19.07 3.14 1.09
CA HIS A 158 -19.03 2.95 2.54
C HIS A 158 -17.63 2.51 3.01
N THR A 159 -17.05 1.51 2.36
CA THR A 159 -15.68 1.03 2.61
C THR A 159 -14.68 2.18 2.47
N ALA A 160 -14.72 2.92 1.36
CA ALA A 160 -13.86 4.07 1.13
C ALA A 160 -14.05 5.14 2.22
N ARG A 161 -15.30 5.48 2.56
CA ARG A 161 -15.60 6.48 3.59
C ARG A 161 -15.08 6.08 4.96
N LEU A 162 -15.21 4.82 5.34
CA LEU A 162 -14.71 4.29 6.60
C LEU A 162 -13.19 4.38 6.66
N HIS A 163 -12.52 3.84 5.65
CA HIS A 163 -11.07 3.76 5.63
C HIS A 163 -10.39 5.14 5.46
N ARG A 164 -10.98 6.07 4.69
CA ARG A 164 -10.55 7.48 4.63
C ARG A 164 -10.72 8.22 5.95
N ARG A 165 -11.65 7.77 6.79
CA ARG A 165 -11.90 8.39 8.10
C ARG A 165 -10.99 7.82 9.18
N ALA A 166 -10.47 6.61 8.99
CA ALA A 166 -9.46 6.05 9.88
C ALA A 166 -8.16 6.89 9.84
N THR A 167 -7.40 6.87 10.94
CA THR A 167 -6.11 7.58 11.01
C THR A 167 -5.07 6.92 10.10
N LEU A 168 -5.08 5.59 10.07
CA LEU A 168 -4.23 4.74 9.24
C LEU A 168 -5.02 3.49 8.80
N THR A 169 -4.83 3.04 7.56
CA THR A 169 -5.40 1.78 7.07
C THR A 169 -4.28 0.78 6.76
N LEU A 170 -4.42 -0.45 7.24
CA LEU A 170 -3.52 -1.55 6.95
C LEU A 170 -4.18 -2.54 6.00
N ALA A 171 -3.48 -2.89 4.93
CA ALA A 171 -3.97 -3.84 3.92
C ALA A 171 -3.04 -5.07 3.86
N PRO A 172 -3.58 -6.27 3.65
CA PRO A 172 -2.84 -7.51 3.84
C PRO A 172 -2.01 -7.92 2.62
N SER A 173 -2.26 -7.31 1.46
CA SER A 173 -1.60 -7.62 0.20
C SER A 173 -1.50 -6.38 -0.69
N THR A 174 -0.58 -6.43 -1.66
CA THR A 174 -0.40 -5.45 -2.73
C THR A 174 -1.67 -5.28 -3.57
N ALA A 175 -2.40 -6.37 -3.82
CA ALA A 175 -3.71 -6.31 -4.48
C ALA A 175 -4.75 -5.53 -3.67
N SER A 176 -4.81 -5.77 -2.35
CA SER A 176 -5.71 -5.02 -1.46
C SER A 176 -5.32 -3.55 -1.33
N LEU A 177 -4.02 -3.24 -1.34
CA LEU A 177 -3.52 -1.86 -1.37
C LEU A 177 -4.03 -1.13 -2.61
N ARG A 178 -3.78 -1.70 -3.81
CA ARG A 178 -4.25 -1.13 -5.08
C ARG A 178 -5.76 -0.93 -5.10
N GLN A 179 -6.53 -1.92 -4.63
CA GLN A 179 -7.99 -1.80 -4.53
C GLN A 179 -8.42 -0.61 -3.66
N LEU A 180 -7.78 -0.42 -2.51
CA LEU A 180 -8.10 0.70 -1.61
C LEU A 180 -7.62 2.04 -2.18
N GLU A 181 -6.49 2.08 -2.88
CA GLU A 181 -5.99 3.27 -3.61
C GLU A 181 -6.94 3.69 -4.72
N GLU A 182 -7.46 2.75 -5.51
CA GLU A 182 -8.48 2.98 -6.54
C GLU A 182 -9.78 3.54 -5.94
N LEU A 183 -10.12 3.09 -4.73
CA LEU A 183 -11.21 3.63 -3.92
C LEU A 183 -10.84 4.97 -3.25
N GLY A 184 -9.67 5.55 -3.53
CA GLY A 184 -9.18 6.82 -3.00
C GLY A 184 -8.96 6.83 -1.49
N VAL A 185 -8.65 5.68 -0.90
CA VAL A 185 -8.21 5.57 0.50
C VAL A 185 -6.74 5.99 0.56
N ASP A 186 -6.42 6.85 1.52
CA ASP A 186 -5.06 7.33 1.77
C ASP A 186 -4.43 6.66 3.00
N ARG A 187 -3.15 6.98 3.25
CA ARG A 187 -2.40 6.49 4.42
C ARG A 187 -2.51 4.97 4.59
N LEU A 188 -2.22 4.29 3.49
CA LEU A 188 -2.18 2.85 3.41
C LEU A 188 -0.80 2.34 3.80
N ARG A 189 -0.75 1.23 4.52
CA ARG A 189 0.46 0.48 4.81
C ARG A 189 0.19 -1.00 4.59
N HIS A 190 1.19 -1.70 4.10
CA HIS A 190 1.15 -3.15 4.01
C HIS A 190 1.28 -3.78 5.40
N TRP A 191 0.38 -4.69 5.76
CA TRP A 191 0.47 -5.51 6.96
C TRP A 191 -0.09 -6.90 6.70
N GLY A 192 0.80 -7.84 6.37
CA GLY A 192 0.44 -9.23 6.14
C GLY A 192 0.08 -9.98 7.43
N ARG A 193 -0.35 -11.23 7.30
CA ARG A 193 -0.69 -12.09 8.45
C ARG A 193 0.45 -13.00 8.86
N GLY A 194 0.44 -13.40 10.14
CA GLY A 194 1.38 -14.37 10.67
C GLY A 194 0.98 -15.80 10.34
N VAL A 195 1.93 -16.73 10.45
CA VAL A 195 1.69 -18.18 10.44
C VAL A 195 2.28 -18.81 11.69
N ASP A 196 1.57 -19.80 12.24
CA ASP A 196 2.08 -20.63 13.33
C ASP A 196 3.01 -21.71 12.74
N ALA A 197 4.28 -21.35 12.58
CA ALA A 197 5.28 -22.20 11.97
C ALA A 197 5.71 -23.39 12.86
N ASP A 198 5.25 -23.45 14.11
CA ASP A 198 5.49 -24.56 15.04
C ASP A 198 4.37 -25.60 14.93
N LEU A 199 3.11 -25.13 14.80
CA LEU A 199 1.97 -26.00 14.49
C LEU A 199 2.08 -26.56 13.07
N PHE A 200 2.31 -25.69 12.08
CA PHE A 200 2.46 -26.07 10.67
C PHE A 200 3.93 -26.24 10.32
N ALA A 201 4.37 -27.49 10.20
CA ALA A 201 5.77 -27.82 9.96
C ALA A 201 5.93 -29.17 9.23
N PRO A 202 7.01 -29.35 8.44
CA PRO A 202 7.23 -30.58 7.67
C PRO A 202 7.29 -31.86 8.52
N HIS A 203 7.76 -31.75 9.77
CA HIS A 203 7.88 -32.89 10.68
C HIS A 203 6.51 -33.42 11.18
N ARG A 204 5.41 -32.70 10.91
CA ARG A 204 4.04 -33.15 11.19
C ARG A 204 3.52 -34.16 10.16
N ARG A 205 4.28 -34.45 9.09
CA ARG A 205 3.91 -35.43 8.08
C ARG A 205 3.71 -36.80 8.73
N ASP A 206 2.53 -37.37 8.50
CA ASP A 206 2.10 -38.65 9.05
C ASP A 206 1.73 -39.58 7.89
N GLU A 207 2.52 -40.64 7.68
CA GLU A 207 2.31 -41.59 6.59
C GLU A 207 1.00 -42.39 6.74
N GLY A 208 0.48 -42.56 7.97
CA GLY A 208 -0.83 -43.15 8.21
C GLY A 208 -1.98 -42.24 7.81
N VAL A 209 -1.84 -40.92 7.98
CA VAL A 209 -2.76 -39.93 7.40
C VAL A 209 -2.69 -40.01 5.87
N ARG A 210 -1.49 -39.99 5.28
CA ARG A 210 -1.31 -40.06 3.83
C ARG A 210 -1.92 -41.32 3.21
N ALA A 211 -1.67 -42.49 3.81
CA ALA A 211 -2.23 -43.76 3.35
C ALA A 211 -3.76 -43.77 3.35
N ARG A 212 -4.40 -43.19 4.38
CA ARG A 212 -5.87 -43.07 4.44
C ARG A 212 -6.44 -42.11 3.38
N LEU A 213 -5.71 -41.04 3.06
CA LEU A 213 -6.17 -40.04 2.10
C LEU A 213 -6.03 -40.51 0.65
N ALA A 214 -4.96 -41.23 0.31
CA ALA A 214 -4.60 -41.48 -1.07
C ALA A 214 -4.07 -42.88 -1.39
N GLY A 215 -3.94 -43.77 -0.41
CA GLY A 215 -3.52 -45.16 -0.64
C GLY A 215 -2.11 -45.34 -1.25
N GLY A 216 -1.31 -44.28 -1.31
CA GLY A 216 0.00 -44.25 -1.96
C GLY A 216 0.12 -43.19 -3.07
N ASP A 217 -1.00 -42.80 -3.68
CA ASP A 217 -1.06 -41.77 -4.73
C ASP A 217 -0.53 -40.42 -4.26
N LEU A 218 -0.10 -39.58 -5.20
CA LEU A 218 0.29 -38.20 -4.95
C LEU A 218 -0.90 -37.39 -4.42
N VAL A 219 -0.72 -36.68 -3.31
CA VAL A 219 -1.81 -35.92 -2.68
C VAL A 219 -1.84 -34.49 -3.19
N ILE A 220 -2.88 -34.14 -3.95
CA ILE A 220 -3.17 -32.78 -4.41
C ILE A 220 -4.25 -32.21 -3.49
N GLY A 221 -3.87 -31.28 -2.62
CA GLY A 221 -4.72 -30.85 -1.52
C GLY A 221 -5.26 -29.42 -1.63
N TYR A 222 -6.46 -29.20 -1.12
CA TYR A 222 -7.06 -27.89 -0.89
C TYR A 222 -7.53 -27.77 0.55
N VAL A 223 -7.33 -26.60 1.16
CA VAL A 223 -7.85 -26.26 2.49
C VAL A 223 -8.60 -24.92 2.40
N GLY A 224 -9.85 -24.92 2.80
CA GLY A 224 -10.64 -23.69 2.91
C GLY A 224 -12.14 -23.92 2.97
N ARG A 225 -12.90 -22.82 3.04
CA ARG A 225 -14.36 -22.87 3.03
C ARG A 225 -14.87 -23.31 1.65
N LEU A 226 -15.80 -24.26 1.61
CA LEU A 226 -16.42 -24.73 0.37
C LEU A 226 -17.56 -23.80 -0.03
N ALA A 227 -17.21 -22.69 -0.65
CA ALA A 227 -18.15 -21.65 -1.06
C ALA A 227 -17.83 -21.17 -2.49
N PRO A 228 -18.81 -20.57 -3.21
CA PRO A 228 -18.64 -20.21 -4.63
C PRO A 228 -17.43 -19.31 -4.88
N GLU A 229 -17.13 -18.39 -3.97
CA GLU A 229 -16.00 -17.46 -4.05
C GLU A 229 -14.62 -18.14 -4.04
N LYS A 230 -14.54 -19.37 -3.54
CA LYS A 230 -13.29 -20.12 -3.45
C LYS A 230 -12.99 -20.98 -4.68
N GLN A 231 -13.91 -21.07 -5.64
CA GLN A 231 -13.71 -21.76 -6.93
C GLN A 231 -13.16 -23.19 -6.80
N VAL A 232 -13.57 -23.92 -5.76
CA VAL A 232 -13.07 -25.28 -5.49
C VAL A 232 -13.42 -26.25 -6.62
N GLU A 233 -14.47 -25.97 -7.39
CA GLU A 233 -14.86 -26.77 -8.57
C GLU A 233 -13.77 -26.80 -9.65
N ASP A 234 -12.90 -25.79 -9.71
CA ASP A 234 -11.80 -25.73 -10.68
C ASP A 234 -10.82 -26.91 -10.50
N LEU A 235 -10.76 -27.50 -9.30
CA LEU A 235 -9.96 -28.71 -9.03
C LEU A 235 -10.47 -29.95 -9.77
N ARG A 236 -11.66 -29.91 -10.35
CA ARG A 236 -12.20 -31.02 -11.18
C ARG A 236 -11.25 -31.39 -12.30
N VAL A 237 -10.54 -30.40 -12.87
CA VAL A 237 -9.56 -30.65 -13.95
C VAL A 237 -8.30 -31.39 -13.48
N LEU A 238 -8.23 -31.81 -12.21
CA LEU A 238 -7.13 -32.57 -11.64
C LEU A 238 -7.55 -33.99 -11.23
N CYS A 239 -8.86 -34.28 -11.23
CA CYS A 239 -9.43 -35.52 -10.68
C CYS A 239 -9.16 -36.78 -11.52
N ASP A 240 -8.73 -36.61 -12.78
CA ASP A 240 -8.37 -37.65 -13.74
C ASP A 240 -6.85 -37.81 -13.89
N LEU A 241 -6.04 -37.11 -13.08
CA LEU A 241 -4.58 -37.25 -13.13
C LEU A 241 -4.15 -38.65 -12.64
N PRO A 242 -3.37 -39.41 -13.44
CA PRO A 242 -2.96 -40.75 -13.07
C PRO A 242 -1.98 -40.73 -11.89
N GLY A 243 -2.20 -41.63 -10.91
CA GLY A 243 -1.35 -41.74 -9.72
C GLY A 243 -1.45 -40.55 -8.76
N ALA A 244 -2.53 -39.76 -8.85
CA ALA A 244 -2.81 -38.64 -7.97
C ALA A 244 -4.22 -38.70 -7.38
N ARG A 245 -4.37 -38.17 -6.17
CA ARG A 245 -5.64 -38.06 -5.44
C ARG A 245 -5.89 -36.61 -5.06
N VAL A 246 -7.04 -36.07 -5.44
CA VAL A 246 -7.51 -34.77 -4.97
C VAL A 246 -8.11 -34.92 -3.57
N VAL A 247 -7.63 -34.13 -2.62
CA VAL A 247 -8.09 -34.11 -1.23
C VAL A 247 -8.59 -32.71 -0.87
N ILE A 248 -9.83 -32.62 -0.42
CA ILE A 248 -10.52 -31.38 -0.07
C ILE A 248 -10.78 -31.37 1.43
N VAL A 249 -10.18 -30.38 2.11
CA VAL A 249 -10.33 -30.12 3.54
C VAL A 249 -11.16 -28.85 3.73
N GLY A 250 -12.26 -28.98 4.44
CA GLY A 250 -13.19 -27.91 4.72
C GLY A 250 -14.66 -28.30 4.55
N ASP A 251 -15.52 -27.35 4.86
CA ASP A 251 -16.97 -27.47 4.69
C ASP A 251 -17.55 -26.15 4.20
N GLY A 252 -18.81 -26.17 3.75
CA GLY A 252 -19.51 -25.00 3.29
C GLY A 252 -20.69 -25.31 2.36
N PRO A 253 -21.43 -24.28 1.95
CA PRO A 253 -22.67 -24.44 1.18
C PRO A 253 -22.49 -25.18 -0.16
N SER A 254 -21.28 -25.19 -0.73
CA SER A 254 -20.99 -25.86 -2.00
C SER A 254 -20.64 -27.34 -1.86
N ARG A 255 -20.52 -27.90 -0.64
CA ARG A 255 -20.02 -29.26 -0.41
C ARG A 255 -20.74 -30.33 -1.23
N SER A 256 -22.06 -30.43 -1.12
CA SER A 256 -22.84 -31.46 -1.82
C SER A 256 -22.81 -31.32 -3.35
N ALA A 257 -22.58 -30.11 -3.88
CA ALA A 257 -22.39 -29.91 -5.31
C ALA A 257 -21.00 -30.39 -5.76
N LEU A 258 -19.96 -30.09 -4.97
CA LEU A 258 -18.59 -30.50 -5.23
C LEU A 258 -18.40 -32.02 -5.14
N GLU A 259 -19.02 -32.68 -4.15
CA GLU A 259 -18.98 -34.15 -4.00
C GLU A 259 -19.58 -34.86 -5.23
N ARG A 260 -20.64 -34.29 -5.82
CA ARG A 260 -21.21 -34.81 -7.08
C ARG A 260 -20.34 -34.52 -8.30
N ALA A 261 -19.69 -33.36 -8.34
CA ALA A 261 -18.84 -32.94 -9.46
C ALA A 261 -17.47 -33.64 -9.49
N MET A 262 -16.99 -34.11 -8.33
CA MET A 262 -15.67 -34.73 -8.15
C MET A 262 -15.76 -36.02 -7.33
N PRO A 263 -16.43 -37.07 -7.84
CA PRO A 263 -16.70 -38.30 -7.07
C PRO A 263 -15.43 -39.10 -6.72
N SER A 264 -14.30 -38.87 -7.40
CA SER A 264 -13.02 -39.50 -7.11
C SER A 264 -12.18 -38.77 -6.04
N ALA A 265 -12.57 -37.54 -5.68
CA ALA A 265 -11.90 -36.72 -4.67
C ALA A 265 -12.30 -37.14 -3.24
N VAL A 266 -11.40 -36.94 -2.29
CA VAL A 266 -11.64 -37.23 -0.86
C VAL A 266 -12.04 -35.96 -0.14
N PHE A 267 -13.23 -35.96 0.48
CA PHE A 267 -13.73 -34.87 1.30
C PHE A 267 -13.59 -35.23 2.78
N THR A 268 -12.75 -34.49 3.51
CA THR A 268 -12.47 -34.77 4.93
C THR A 268 -13.42 -34.07 5.90
N GLY A 269 -14.18 -33.07 5.41
CA GLY A 269 -14.90 -32.13 6.26
C GLY A 269 -13.99 -31.09 6.89
N HIS A 270 -14.48 -30.38 7.91
CA HIS A 270 -13.70 -29.36 8.61
C HIS A 270 -12.65 -29.99 9.54
N LEU A 271 -11.39 -29.60 9.39
CA LEU A 271 -10.28 -29.94 10.28
C LEU A 271 -9.68 -28.69 10.90
N ALA A 272 -9.18 -28.81 12.13
CA ALA A 272 -8.53 -27.73 12.87
C ALA A 272 -7.32 -28.25 13.68
N GLY A 273 -6.48 -27.33 14.17
CA GLY A 273 -5.36 -27.66 15.05
C GLY A 273 -4.40 -28.69 14.45
N GLU A 274 -4.02 -29.68 15.26
CA GLU A 274 -3.04 -30.70 14.87
C GLU A 274 -3.53 -31.62 13.73
N ASP A 275 -4.83 -31.90 13.65
CA ASP A 275 -5.38 -32.72 12.58
C ASP A 275 -5.27 -32.03 11.22
N LEU A 276 -5.52 -30.72 11.19
CA LEU A 276 -5.28 -29.91 10.00
C LEU A 276 -3.79 -29.90 9.66
N ALA A 277 -2.92 -29.63 10.63
CA ALA A 277 -1.47 -29.56 10.41
C ALA A 277 -0.89 -30.88 9.86
N ARG A 278 -1.30 -32.03 10.41
CA ARG A 278 -0.89 -33.36 9.91
C ARG A 278 -1.40 -33.63 8.50
N THR A 279 -2.66 -33.29 8.23
CA THR A 279 -3.28 -33.46 6.91
C THR A 279 -2.58 -32.60 5.86
N LEU A 280 -2.29 -31.34 6.22
CA LEU A 280 -1.63 -30.40 5.33
C LEU A 280 -0.19 -30.85 5.04
N ALA A 281 0.59 -31.28 6.05
CA ALA A 281 1.93 -31.83 5.85
C ALA A 281 1.96 -33.16 5.06
N ALA A 282 0.83 -33.86 4.97
CA ALA A 282 0.68 -35.05 4.14
C ALA A 282 0.45 -34.73 2.65
N PHE A 283 0.17 -33.46 2.30
CA PHE A 283 0.05 -33.06 0.89
C PHE A 283 1.40 -33.12 0.17
N ASP A 284 1.33 -33.36 -1.13
CA ASP A 284 2.49 -33.28 -2.03
C ASP A 284 2.45 -31.98 -2.86
N VAL A 285 1.24 -31.48 -3.16
CA VAL A 285 1.00 -30.16 -3.78
C VAL A 285 -0.25 -29.55 -3.13
N PHE A 286 -0.18 -28.27 -2.76
CA PHE A 286 -1.35 -27.50 -2.30
C PHE A 286 -1.88 -26.63 -3.43
N VAL A 287 -3.19 -26.60 -3.66
CA VAL A 287 -3.81 -25.82 -4.73
C VAL A 287 -4.78 -24.78 -4.15
N HIS A 288 -4.65 -23.52 -4.57
CA HIS A 288 -5.54 -22.41 -4.23
C HIS A 288 -6.18 -21.81 -5.49
N PRO A 289 -7.42 -22.21 -5.86
CA PRO A 289 -8.01 -21.78 -7.12
C PRO A 289 -8.78 -20.44 -7.05
N GLY A 290 -9.12 -19.97 -5.84
CA GLY A 290 -9.99 -18.81 -5.66
C GLY A 290 -9.34 -17.47 -6.02
N GLU A 291 -9.92 -16.75 -6.98
CA GLU A 291 -9.47 -15.42 -7.42
C GLU A 291 -9.86 -14.30 -6.46
N SER A 292 -10.89 -14.51 -5.64
CA SER A 292 -11.34 -13.58 -4.61
C SER A 292 -10.68 -13.90 -3.27
N GLU A 293 -9.36 -13.70 -3.19
CA GLU A 293 -8.56 -13.92 -1.98
C GLU A 293 -7.79 -12.65 -1.59
N THR A 294 -8.08 -12.13 -0.40
CA THR A 294 -7.39 -10.94 0.14
C THR A 294 -5.95 -11.22 0.54
N PHE A 295 -5.65 -12.43 1.01
CA PHE A 295 -4.33 -12.78 1.52
C PHE A 295 -3.97 -14.24 1.25
N GLY A 296 -4.79 -15.20 1.71
CA GLY A 296 -4.52 -16.63 1.57
C GLY A 296 -3.80 -17.25 2.77
N GLN A 297 -4.43 -17.25 3.95
CA GLN A 297 -3.84 -17.82 5.17
C GLN A 297 -3.41 -19.29 4.99
N THR A 298 -4.24 -20.10 4.32
CA THR A 298 -3.96 -21.52 4.09
C THR A 298 -2.80 -21.76 3.13
N ILE A 299 -2.46 -20.77 2.27
CA ILE A 299 -1.23 -20.81 1.47
C ILE A 299 -0.01 -20.71 2.39
N GLN A 300 -0.01 -19.81 3.38
CA GLN A 300 1.11 -19.73 4.33
C GLN A 300 1.25 -21.00 5.18
N GLU A 301 0.13 -21.60 5.58
CA GLU A 301 0.11 -22.87 6.33
C GLU A 301 0.68 -24.03 5.49
N ALA A 302 0.42 -24.04 4.18
CA ALA A 302 1.05 -24.95 3.22
C ALA A 302 2.54 -24.72 3.08
N LEU A 303 2.95 -23.48 2.86
CA LEU A 303 4.36 -23.13 2.76
C LEU A 303 5.12 -23.49 4.06
N ALA A 304 4.51 -23.21 5.21
CA ALA A 304 5.06 -23.55 6.53
C ALA A 304 5.18 -25.06 6.73
N SER A 305 4.26 -25.85 6.19
CA SER A 305 4.31 -27.31 6.20
C SER A 305 5.31 -27.89 5.20
N GLY A 306 6.00 -27.05 4.42
CA GLY A 306 6.93 -27.48 3.38
C GLY A 306 6.22 -28.06 2.15
N VAL A 307 4.99 -27.63 1.87
CA VAL A 307 4.21 -28.09 0.73
C VAL A 307 4.27 -27.02 -0.38
N PRO A 308 4.77 -27.36 -1.59
CA PRO A 308 4.73 -26.47 -2.73
C PRO A 308 3.29 -26.06 -3.10
N VAL A 309 3.12 -24.81 -3.52
CA VAL A 309 1.80 -24.23 -3.77
C VAL A 309 1.58 -23.96 -5.26
N VAL A 310 0.40 -24.30 -5.77
CA VAL A 310 -0.12 -23.78 -7.05
C VAL A 310 -1.30 -22.86 -6.72
N ALA A 311 -1.19 -21.57 -7.04
CA ALA A 311 -2.24 -20.61 -6.73
C ALA A 311 -2.57 -19.71 -7.94
N THR A 312 -3.75 -19.11 -7.93
CA THR A 312 -4.13 -18.14 -8.97
C THR A 312 -3.23 -16.90 -8.94
N GLY A 313 -2.88 -16.38 -10.12
CA GLY A 313 -2.00 -15.23 -10.32
C GLY A 313 -2.66 -13.88 -10.05
N THR A 314 -3.62 -13.81 -9.15
CA THR A 314 -4.33 -12.58 -8.76
C THR A 314 -4.62 -12.57 -7.27
N GLY A 315 -4.89 -11.38 -6.72
CA GLY A 315 -5.20 -11.20 -5.30
C GLY A 315 -4.00 -11.40 -4.37
N GLY A 316 -4.29 -11.77 -3.12
CA GLY A 316 -3.31 -12.04 -2.07
C GLY A 316 -2.27 -13.14 -2.36
N PRO A 317 -2.60 -14.24 -3.08
CA PRO A 317 -1.63 -15.29 -3.40
C PRO A 317 -0.35 -14.81 -4.08
N VAL A 318 -0.41 -13.71 -4.86
CA VAL A 318 0.74 -13.13 -5.58
C VAL A 318 1.87 -12.69 -4.64
N ASP A 319 1.54 -12.29 -3.41
CA ASP A 319 2.54 -11.85 -2.41
C ASP A 319 3.10 -13.02 -1.57
N LEU A 320 2.48 -14.21 -1.69
CA LEU A 320 2.84 -15.39 -0.93
C LEU A 320 3.65 -16.39 -1.75
N VAL A 321 3.35 -16.53 -3.04
CA VAL A 321 3.94 -17.53 -3.93
C VAL A 321 4.91 -16.88 -4.90
N ARG A 322 6.19 -17.26 -4.79
CA ARG A 322 7.23 -16.90 -5.75
C ARG A 322 7.28 -17.98 -6.82
N SER A 323 6.65 -17.67 -7.96
CA SER A 323 6.57 -18.58 -9.09
C SER A 323 7.96 -19.08 -9.51
N SER A 324 8.09 -20.38 -9.77
CA SER A 324 9.34 -21.10 -10.07
C SER A 324 10.32 -21.25 -8.90
N VAL A 325 9.96 -20.84 -7.67
CA VAL A 325 10.84 -20.90 -6.49
C VAL A 325 10.23 -21.75 -5.38
N ASP A 326 9.06 -21.37 -4.88
CA ASP A 326 8.34 -22.10 -3.83
C ASP A 326 6.94 -22.58 -4.27
N GLY A 327 6.59 -22.32 -5.53
CA GLY A 327 5.33 -22.70 -6.11
C GLY A 327 5.14 -22.18 -7.54
N TRP A 328 3.89 -22.20 -7.99
CA TRP A 328 3.45 -21.69 -9.28
C TRP A 328 2.27 -20.74 -9.11
N LEU A 329 2.32 -19.65 -9.87
CA LEU A 329 1.13 -18.84 -10.14
C LEU A 329 0.60 -19.21 -11.53
N TYR A 330 -0.70 -19.53 -11.63
CA TYR A 330 -1.36 -19.78 -12.91
C TYR A 330 -2.23 -18.59 -13.32
N ARG A 331 -2.53 -18.46 -14.61
CA ARG A 331 -3.36 -17.36 -15.14
C ARG A 331 -4.80 -17.47 -14.62
N PRO A 332 -5.38 -16.41 -14.03
CA PRO A 332 -6.78 -16.43 -13.58
C PRO A 332 -7.75 -16.90 -14.69
N GLY A 333 -8.69 -17.77 -14.34
CA GLY A 333 -9.62 -18.42 -15.27
C GLY A 333 -9.06 -19.50 -16.20
N ASP A 334 -7.73 -19.70 -16.27
CA ASP A 334 -7.10 -20.68 -17.18
C ASP A 334 -6.89 -22.02 -16.48
N LEU A 335 -7.90 -22.91 -16.60
CA LEU A 335 -7.84 -24.26 -16.03
C LEU A 335 -6.80 -25.15 -16.72
N GLY A 336 -6.41 -24.83 -17.96
CA GLY A 336 -5.35 -25.53 -18.67
C GLY A 336 -3.98 -25.23 -18.05
N ASP A 337 -3.69 -23.96 -17.78
CA ASP A 337 -2.49 -23.53 -17.06
C ASP A 337 -2.47 -24.07 -15.63
N LEU A 338 -3.60 -24.01 -14.89
CA LEU A 338 -3.73 -24.66 -13.57
C LEU A 338 -3.29 -26.13 -13.62
N ARG A 339 -3.86 -26.93 -14.53
CA ARG A 339 -3.51 -28.34 -14.69
C ARG A 339 -2.04 -28.50 -15.05
N ALA A 340 -1.51 -27.70 -15.97
CA ALA A 340 -0.11 -27.77 -16.38
C ALA A 340 0.85 -27.53 -15.21
N ARG A 341 0.59 -26.55 -14.33
CA ARG A 341 1.41 -26.28 -13.13
C ARG A 341 1.35 -27.41 -12.10
N VAL A 342 0.19 -28.03 -11.93
CA VAL A 342 0.04 -29.19 -11.05
C VAL A 342 0.75 -30.41 -11.63
N VAL A 343 0.63 -30.67 -12.93
CA VAL A 343 1.32 -31.77 -13.63
C VAL A 343 2.83 -31.61 -13.55
N ASP A 344 3.34 -30.38 -13.72
CA ASP A 344 4.76 -30.07 -13.60
C ASP A 344 5.34 -30.46 -12.23
N LEU A 345 4.61 -30.14 -11.15
CA LEU A 345 4.98 -30.56 -9.80
C LEU A 345 4.73 -32.05 -9.57
N ALA A 346 3.65 -32.63 -10.10
CA ALA A 346 3.33 -34.04 -9.91
C ALA A 346 4.37 -34.97 -10.58
N GLY A 347 4.88 -34.57 -11.75
CA GLY A 347 5.84 -35.34 -12.54
C GLY A 347 7.29 -35.30 -12.03
N ASP A 348 7.65 -34.37 -11.13
CA ASP A 348 9.04 -34.16 -10.72
C ASP A 348 9.19 -34.07 -9.19
N ALA A 349 9.57 -35.20 -8.57
CA ALA A 349 9.80 -35.28 -7.13
C ALA A 349 11.01 -34.44 -6.65
N GLY A 350 12.02 -34.25 -7.51
CA GLY A 350 13.19 -33.42 -7.21
C GLY A 350 12.79 -31.95 -7.10
N LYS A 351 12.00 -31.47 -8.05
CA LYS A 351 11.41 -30.12 -8.04
C LYS A 351 10.50 -29.90 -6.84
N ARG A 352 9.61 -30.86 -6.51
CA ARG A 352 8.78 -30.76 -5.29
C ARG A 352 9.62 -30.61 -4.04
N ARG A 353 10.70 -31.39 -3.89
CA ARG A 353 11.61 -31.27 -2.74
C ARG A 353 12.33 -29.92 -2.70
N ALA A 354 12.79 -29.40 -3.83
CA ALA A 354 13.41 -28.08 -3.90
C ALA A 354 12.42 -26.96 -3.50
N PHE A 355 11.20 -27.00 -4.05
CA PHE A 355 10.15 -26.02 -3.73
C PHE A 355 9.70 -26.13 -2.28
N ALA A 356 9.62 -27.34 -1.72
CA ALA A 356 9.28 -27.56 -0.31
C ALA A 356 10.25 -26.86 0.65
N LEU A 357 11.56 -26.92 0.37
CA LEU A 357 12.58 -26.23 1.16
C LEU A 357 12.45 -24.71 1.03
N ALA A 358 12.26 -24.21 -0.19
CA ALA A 358 12.06 -22.78 -0.45
C ALA A 358 10.77 -22.23 0.16
N ALA A 359 9.71 -23.05 0.18
CA ALA A 359 8.43 -22.74 0.78
C ALA A 359 8.54 -22.55 2.30
N ARG A 360 9.24 -23.46 2.99
CA ARG A 360 9.47 -23.30 4.43
C ARG A 360 10.32 -22.07 4.74
N GLU A 361 11.33 -21.79 3.93
CA GLU A 361 12.16 -20.58 4.04
C GLU A 361 11.32 -19.30 3.89
N SER A 362 10.43 -19.23 2.90
CA SER A 362 9.71 -18.00 2.54
C SER A 362 8.80 -17.45 3.64
N VAL A 363 8.33 -18.32 4.54
CA VAL A 363 7.43 -17.97 5.64
C VAL A 363 8.10 -17.96 7.01
N ARG A 364 9.38 -18.33 7.13
CA ARG A 364 10.08 -18.46 8.43
C ARG A 364 10.03 -17.17 9.25
N SER A 365 10.19 -16.01 8.62
CA SER A 365 10.17 -14.70 9.28
C SER A 365 8.75 -14.14 9.49
N ARG A 366 7.71 -14.84 9.01
CA ARG A 366 6.32 -14.36 9.03
C ARG A 366 5.57 -14.87 10.27
N SER A 367 6.23 -14.89 11.43
CA SER A 367 5.58 -15.32 12.67
C SER A 367 4.54 -14.29 13.16
N TRP A 368 3.57 -14.74 13.94
CA TRP A 368 2.62 -13.81 14.57
C TRP A 368 3.29 -12.80 15.49
N ALA A 369 4.35 -13.19 16.20
CA ALA A 369 5.15 -12.26 17.01
C ALA A 369 5.78 -11.15 16.15
N ALA A 370 6.37 -11.49 15.00
CA ALA A 370 6.93 -10.49 14.08
C ALA A 370 5.86 -9.55 13.52
N ARG A 371 4.73 -10.09 13.06
CA ARG A 371 3.60 -9.30 12.53
C ARG A 371 2.96 -8.39 13.57
N VAL A 372 2.84 -8.84 14.82
CA VAL A 372 2.34 -7.99 15.92
C VAL A 372 3.38 -6.93 16.31
N GLY A 373 4.66 -7.23 16.22
CA GLY A 373 5.74 -6.23 16.36
C GLY A 373 5.62 -5.09 15.35
N GLU A 374 5.38 -5.40 14.07
CA GLU A 374 5.09 -4.41 13.02
C GLU A 374 3.80 -3.63 13.32
N LEU A 375 2.74 -4.32 13.76
CA LEU A 375 1.47 -3.71 14.13
C LEU A 375 1.62 -2.66 15.25
N LEU A 376 2.47 -2.90 16.24
CA LEU A 376 2.81 -1.93 17.28
C LEU A 376 3.53 -0.69 16.71
N GLY A 377 4.32 -0.84 15.65
CA GLY A 377 4.87 0.28 14.87
C GLY A 377 3.74 1.13 14.27
N HIS A 378 2.81 0.50 13.57
CA HIS A 378 1.66 1.17 12.96
C HIS A 378 0.74 1.86 13.97
N TYR A 379 0.59 1.31 15.18
CA TYR A 379 -0.13 2.00 16.26
C TYR A 379 0.55 3.31 16.67
N ARG A 380 1.88 3.33 16.76
CA ARG A 380 2.63 4.55 17.05
C ARG A 380 2.53 5.55 15.90
N ASP A 381 2.64 5.10 14.65
CA ASP A 381 2.42 5.96 13.49
C ASP A 381 1.05 6.63 13.53
N ALA A 382 -0.01 5.87 13.87
CA ALA A 382 -1.35 6.42 13.99
C ALA A 382 -1.45 7.46 15.14
N GLN A 383 -0.79 7.23 16.27
CA GLN A 383 -0.72 8.21 17.35
C GLN A 383 -0.03 9.51 16.93
N GLU A 384 1.00 9.44 16.09
CA GLU A 384 1.69 10.62 15.55
C GLU A 384 0.85 11.36 14.50
N LEU A 385 0.09 10.64 13.70
CA LEU A 385 -0.77 11.19 12.65
C LEU A 385 -2.04 11.85 13.19
N ARG A 386 -2.61 11.35 14.30
CA ARG A 386 -3.89 11.83 14.85
C ARG A 386 -3.91 13.33 15.18
N PRO A 387 -2.88 13.92 15.85
CA PRO A 387 -2.83 15.36 16.09
C PRO A 387 -2.89 16.21 14.81
N ILE A 388 -2.36 15.69 13.69
CA ILE A 388 -2.42 16.35 12.38
C ILE A 388 -3.88 16.40 11.90
N ASP A 389 -4.61 15.28 11.99
CA ASP A 389 -6.02 15.21 11.62
C ASP A 389 -6.90 16.14 12.47
N ASP A 390 -6.68 16.17 13.78
CA ASP A 390 -7.41 17.06 14.68
C ASP A 390 -7.11 18.55 14.38
N ALA A 391 -5.91 18.86 13.88
CA ALA A 391 -5.57 20.20 13.40
C ALA A 391 -6.28 20.57 12.09
N LEU A 392 -6.52 19.59 11.20
CA LEU A 392 -7.28 19.78 9.95
C LEU A 392 -8.78 19.97 10.22
N LEU A 393 -9.38 19.13 11.07
CA LEU A 393 -10.80 19.21 11.45
C LEU A 393 -11.14 20.53 12.15
N ARG A 394 -10.27 21.02 13.05
CA ARG A 394 -10.42 22.34 13.70
C ARG A 394 -10.42 23.51 12.71
N ARG A 395 -9.94 23.31 11.47
CA ARG A 395 -9.84 24.32 10.43
C ARG A 395 -10.91 24.18 9.33
N ALA A 396 -11.91 23.31 9.52
CA ALA A 396 -12.94 22.96 8.52
C ALA A 396 -12.38 22.48 7.16
N GLY A 397 -11.11 22.05 7.12
CA GLY A 397 -10.51 21.48 5.92
C GLY A 397 -10.88 20.01 5.78
N THR A 398 -11.46 19.62 4.66
CA THR A 398 -11.58 18.21 4.28
C THR A 398 -10.18 17.66 4.02
N ARG A 399 -9.86 16.47 4.58
CA ARG A 399 -8.66 15.71 4.20
C ARG A 399 -8.70 15.51 2.67
N PRO A 400 -7.72 15.99 1.89
CA PRO A 400 -7.76 15.83 0.45
C PRO A 400 -7.67 14.34 0.11
N ALA A 401 -8.54 13.86 -0.78
CA ALA A 401 -8.45 12.50 -1.31
C ALA A 401 -7.08 12.33 -1.99
N ALA A 402 -6.41 11.20 -1.75
CA ALA A 402 -5.23 10.84 -2.53
C ALA A 402 -5.64 10.79 -4.02
N PRO A 403 -4.84 11.37 -4.93
CA PRO A 403 -5.16 11.36 -6.35
C PRO A 403 -5.19 9.91 -6.86
N SER A 404 -6.19 9.57 -7.68
CA SER A 404 -6.15 8.34 -8.48
C SER A 404 -4.97 8.40 -9.45
N PRO A 405 -4.28 7.26 -9.72
CA PRO A 405 -3.28 7.23 -10.78
C PRO A 405 -3.93 7.64 -12.10
N ALA A 406 -3.37 8.67 -12.75
CA ALA A 406 -3.88 9.15 -14.02
C ALA A 406 -3.75 8.05 -15.09
N VAL A 407 -4.79 7.91 -15.92
CA VAL A 407 -4.80 6.99 -17.06
C VAL A 407 -3.60 7.29 -17.96
N ARG A 408 -2.75 6.28 -18.20
CA ARG A 408 -1.59 6.38 -19.09
C ARG A 408 -1.99 6.95 -20.45
N SER A 409 -1.28 7.98 -20.91
CA SER A 409 -1.15 8.25 -22.34
C SER A 409 -0.51 7.01 -22.99
N ALA A 410 -1.14 6.47 -24.03
CA ALA A 410 -0.62 5.30 -24.76
C ALA A 410 0.65 5.62 -25.60
N VAL A 411 1.11 6.87 -25.60
CA VAL A 411 2.24 7.33 -26.43
C VAL A 411 3.43 7.72 -25.53
N PRO A 412 4.66 7.22 -25.80
CA PRO A 412 5.84 7.63 -25.05
C PRO A 412 6.20 9.10 -25.32
N TRP A 413 6.52 9.85 -24.27
CA TRP A 413 6.91 11.27 -24.37
C TRP A 413 8.27 11.41 -25.06
N ARG A 414 8.36 12.26 -26.10
CA ARG A 414 9.59 12.53 -26.85
C ARG A 414 10.16 13.92 -26.57
N ARG A 415 9.32 14.83 -26.08
CA ARG A 415 9.61 16.24 -25.81
C ARG A 415 9.20 16.59 -24.38
N TYR A 416 10.19 16.87 -23.54
CA TYR A 416 9.98 17.20 -22.13
C TYR A 416 10.49 18.62 -21.83
N VAL A 417 9.65 19.44 -21.19
CA VAL A 417 10.02 20.78 -20.73
C VAL A 417 9.80 20.89 -19.21
N ALA A 418 10.86 21.28 -18.49
CA ALA A 418 10.81 21.49 -17.05
C ALA A 418 10.65 22.97 -16.70
N LEU A 419 9.61 23.30 -15.90
CA LEU A 419 9.28 24.63 -15.43
C LEU A 419 9.39 24.71 -13.89
N GLY A 420 9.84 25.84 -13.38
CA GLY A 420 9.96 26.06 -11.93
C GLY A 420 11.02 27.07 -11.51
N ASP A 421 11.57 26.85 -10.33
CA ASP A 421 12.58 27.72 -9.70
C ASP A 421 13.94 27.05 -9.50
N SER A 422 14.66 27.40 -8.43
CA SER A 422 15.99 26.88 -8.11
C SER A 422 16.02 25.37 -7.90
N LEU A 423 14.91 24.76 -7.44
CA LEU A 423 14.86 23.30 -7.28
C LEU A 423 14.79 22.58 -8.64
N THR A 424 14.03 23.12 -9.59
CA THR A 424 13.97 22.59 -10.96
C THR A 424 15.21 22.94 -11.77
N GLU A 425 15.83 24.09 -11.51
CA GLU A 425 17.15 24.45 -12.04
C GLU A 425 18.23 23.43 -11.60
N GLY A 426 18.06 22.84 -10.40
CA GLY A 426 18.97 21.86 -9.82
C GLY A 426 19.98 22.44 -8.84
N LEU A 427 19.77 23.68 -8.36
CA LEU A 427 20.71 24.39 -7.50
C LEU A 427 21.13 23.53 -6.29
N CYS A 428 22.43 23.47 -6.02
CA CYS A 428 23.06 22.63 -4.98
C CYS A 428 23.18 21.13 -5.28
N ASP A 429 22.87 20.68 -6.50
CA ASP A 429 23.32 19.37 -7.00
C ASP A 429 24.64 19.49 -7.79
N SER A 430 25.77 19.36 -7.08
CA SER A 430 27.11 19.43 -7.68
C SER A 430 27.65 18.08 -8.16
N SER A 431 26.80 17.06 -8.35
CA SER A 431 27.27 15.70 -8.67
C SER A 431 28.05 15.65 -9.99
N ARG A 432 29.39 15.72 -9.91
CA ARG A 432 30.37 15.52 -11.00
C ARG A 432 30.29 16.51 -12.18
N GLU A 433 29.65 17.66 -12.00
CA GLU A 433 29.61 18.74 -12.99
C GLU A 433 30.73 19.79 -12.73
N PRO A 434 31.22 20.50 -13.77
CA PRO A 434 32.14 21.63 -13.59
C PRO A 434 31.58 22.70 -12.63
N ARG A 435 32.47 23.41 -11.92
CA ARG A 435 32.07 24.46 -10.95
C ARG A 435 31.07 25.44 -11.59
N GLY A 436 29.89 25.57 -10.97
CA GLY A 436 28.82 26.47 -11.40
C GLY A 436 27.75 25.84 -12.30
N ARG A 437 27.89 24.56 -12.68
CA ARG A 437 26.83 23.77 -13.32
C ARG A 437 26.19 22.82 -12.31
N TYR A 438 24.89 22.63 -12.45
CA TYR A 438 24.12 21.79 -11.54
C TYR A 438 23.34 20.72 -12.31
N ARG A 439 23.20 19.53 -11.73
CA ARG A 439 22.43 18.41 -12.30
C ARG A 439 21.21 18.13 -11.43
N GLY A 440 20.10 18.82 -11.68
CA GLY A 440 18.88 18.73 -10.89
C GLY A 440 18.04 17.48 -11.14
N TRP A 441 16.92 17.40 -10.42
CA TRP A 441 15.97 16.29 -10.52
C TRP A 441 15.36 16.18 -11.93
N ALA A 442 15.08 17.31 -12.58
CA ALA A 442 14.53 17.35 -13.93
C ALA A 442 15.51 16.79 -14.97
N ASP A 443 16.81 17.01 -14.79
CA ASP A 443 17.84 16.46 -15.69
C ASP A 443 17.93 14.93 -15.56
N ARG A 444 17.77 14.43 -14.34
CA ARG A 444 17.75 12.98 -14.07
C ARG A 444 16.47 12.34 -14.56
N LEU A 445 15.33 12.98 -14.36
CA LEU A 445 14.06 12.53 -14.92
C LEU A 445 14.12 12.45 -16.45
N ALA A 446 14.72 13.44 -17.11
CA ALA A 446 14.92 13.42 -18.56
C ALA A 446 15.74 12.21 -19.02
N GLN A 447 16.74 11.76 -18.23
CA GLN A 447 17.50 10.55 -18.54
C GLN A 447 16.69 9.28 -18.34
N LEU A 448 15.89 9.20 -17.27
CA LEU A 448 14.99 8.07 -17.01
C LEU A 448 13.94 7.94 -18.11
N LEU A 449 13.33 9.05 -18.52
CA LEU A 449 12.36 9.11 -19.62
C LEU A 449 13.01 8.73 -20.96
N ALA A 450 14.24 9.20 -21.23
CA ALA A 450 14.97 8.82 -22.44
C ALA A 450 15.29 7.32 -22.49
N HIS A 451 15.58 6.70 -21.34
CA HIS A 451 15.87 5.27 -21.26
C HIS A 451 14.61 4.41 -21.41
N ALA A 452 13.46 4.90 -20.94
CA ALA A 452 12.18 4.22 -21.07
C ALA A 452 11.61 4.23 -22.51
N GLY A 453 12.16 5.04 -23.42
CA GLY A 453 11.77 5.07 -24.83
C GLY A 453 12.47 3.99 -25.65
N ASP A 454 11.72 2.95 -26.05
CA ASP A 454 12.24 1.74 -26.73
C ASP A 454 12.80 1.94 -28.15
N ASP A 455 12.79 3.15 -28.71
CA ASP A 455 13.12 3.37 -30.13
C ASP A 455 14.53 3.96 -30.38
N GLY A 456 15.30 4.23 -29.33
CA GLY A 456 16.67 4.76 -29.43
C GLY A 456 16.77 6.18 -30.01
N ALA A 457 15.65 6.90 -30.21
CA ALA A 457 15.61 8.24 -30.77
C ALA A 457 16.09 9.33 -29.79
N GLY A 458 16.17 9.01 -28.50
CA GLY A 458 16.49 9.96 -27.42
C GLY A 458 15.34 10.93 -27.11
N LEU A 459 15.45 11.62 -25.99
CA LEU A 459 14.48 12.61 -25.51
C LEU A 459 14.97 14.03 -25.84
N ARG A 460 14.08 14.87 -26.39
CA ARG A 460 14.31 16.31 -26.49
C ARG A 460 13.91 16.96 -25.17
N TYR A 461 14.86 17.54 -24.46
CA TYR A 461 14.67 18.08 -23.12
C TYR A 461 15.04 19.56 -23.03
N ALA A 462 14.20 20.37 -22.41
CA ALA A 462 14.50 21.76 -22.07
C ALA A 462 14.18 22.04 -20.60
N ASN A 463 14.94 22.95 -19.98
CA ASN A 463 14.78 23.35 -18.58
C ASN A 463 14.74 24.87 -18.51
N LEU A 464 13.51 25.38 -18.42
CA LEU A 464 13.18 26.80 -18.41
C LEU A 464 13.15 27.38 -16.99
N ALA A 465 13.46 26.56 -15.98
CA ALA A 465 13.46 27.00 -14.59
C ALA A 465 14.58 28.01 -14.33
N VAL A 466 14.27 29.00 -13.50
CA VAL A 466 15.22 30.05 -13.07
C VAL A 466 15.05 30.27 -11.58
N ARG A 467 16.13 30.24 -10.80
CA ARG A 467 16.10 30.55 -9.37
C ARG A 467 15.34 31.84 -9.03
N SER A 468 14.75 31.86 -7.84
CA SER A 468 13.98 32.99 -7.28
C SER A 468 12.67 33.33 -8.00
N ARG A 469 12.28 32.58 -9.05
CA ARG A 469 11.00 32.77 -9.74
C ARG A 469 9.82 32.44 -8.84
N ARG A 470 8.68 33.04 -9.18
CA ARG A 470 7.39 32.94 -8.51
C ARG A 470 6.32 32.45 -9.48
N VAL A 471 5.15 32.09 -8.95
CA VAL A 471 4.01 31.62 -9.76
C VAL A 471 3.65 32.59 -10.89
N ARG A 472 3.69 33.91 -10.65
CA ARG A 472 3.44 34.90 -11.71
C ARG A 472 4.46 34.86 -12.85
N ASP A 473 5.72 34.59 -12.52
CA ASP A 473 6.80 34.59 -13.50
C ASP A 473 6.73 33.31 -14.36
N LEU A 474 6.20 32.22 -13.79
CA LEU A 474 5.85 31.02 -14.55
C LEU A 474 4.84 31.35 -15.65
N ALA A 475 3.75 32.04 -15.31
CA ALA A 475 2.67 32.37 -16.24
C ALA A 475 3.12 33.36 -17.34
N VAL A 476 3.94 34.35 -16.99
CA VAL A 476 4.36 35.41 -17.91
C VAL A 476 5.55 35.00 -18.79
N ASP A 477 6.55 34.31 -18.23
CA ASP A 477 7.82 34.06 -18.92
C ASP A 477 7.95 32.59 -19.38
N GLN A 478 7.66 31.63 -18.49
CA GLN A 478 8.00 30.22 -18.74
C GLN A 478 6.95 29.48 -19.57
N VAL A 479 5.65 29.68 -19.29
CA VAL A 479 4.56 29.00 -20.02
C VAL A 479 4.53 29.38 -21.50
N PRO A 480 4.61 30.67 -21.90
CA PRO A 480 4.65 31.02 -23.33
C PRO A 480 5.84 30.39 -24.07
N ARG A 481 7.03 30.36 -23.43
CA ARG A 481 8.20 29.72 -24.01
C ARG A 481 8.05 28.20 -24.11
N ALA A 482 7.45 27.56 -23.10
CA ALA A 482 7.15 26.14 -23.13
C ALA A 482 6.22 25.78 -24.29
N LEU A 483 5.13 26.54 -24.48
CA LEU A 483 4.19 26.32 -25.58
C LEU A 483 4.86 26.45 -26.96
N ALA A 484 5.79 27.39 -27.13
CA ALA A 484 6.55 27.54 -28.37
C ALA A 484 7.40 26.30 -28.71
N LEU A 485 7.87 25.57 -27.69
CA LEU A 485 8.60 24.31 -27.84
C LEU A 485 7.69 23.10 -28.13
N ARG A 486 6.36 23.25 -28.02
CA ARG A 486 5.37 22.18 -28.26
C ARG A 486 5.72 20.87 -27.54
N PRO A 487 5.77 20.83 -26.20
CA PRO A 487 6.14 19.64 -25.43
C PRO A 487 5.07 18.54 -25.50
N ASP A 488 5.50 17.30 -25.24
CA ASP A 488 4.62 16.17 -24.95
C ASP A 488 4.37 16.06 -23.43
N LEU A 489 5.40 16.38 -22.63
CA LEU A 489 5.36 16.40 -21.17
C LEU A 489 5.90 17.73 -20.64
N VAL A 490 5.23 18.30 -19.64
CA VAL A 490 5.66 19.48 -18.91
C VAL A 490 5.65 19.19 -17.42
N SER A 491 6.76 19.45 -16.72
CA SER A 491 6.75 19.41 -15.26
C SER A 491 6.69 20.81 -14.68
N VAL A 492 5.80 21.03 -13.71
CA VAL A 492 5.63 22.31 -13.03
C VAL A 492 5.91 22.10 -11.54
N PHE A 493 7.03 22.66 -11.07
CA PHE A 493 7.36 22.69 -9.65
C PHE A 493 7.59 24.13 -9.20
N MET A 494 6.56 24.72 -8.58
CA MET A 494 6.53 26.15 -8.24
C MET A 494 5.73 26.44 -6.95
N GLY A 495 5.92 27.63 -6.37
CA GLY A 495 5.13 28.17 -5.26
C GLY A 495 5.90 28.39 -3.95
N ALA A 496 7.03 27.70 -3.73
CA ALA A 496 7.77 27.82 -2.46
C ALA A 496 8.22 29.26 -2.14
N ASN A 497 8.74 29.99 -3.14
CA ASN A 497 9.20 31.38 -3.00
C ASN A 497 8.07 32.38 -2.65
N ASP A 498 6.85 32.09 -3.10
CA ASP A 498 5.66 32.90 -2.82
C ASP A 498 5.15 32.64 -1.39
N LEU A 499 5.08 31.37 -1.00
CA LEU A 499 4.49 30.94 0.27
C LEU A 499 5.27 31.41 1.51
N VAL A 500 6.58 31.61 1.36
CA VAL A 500 7.43 32.19 2.43
C VAL A 500 7.30 33.72 2.55
N GLY A 501 6.63 34.39 1.61
CA GLY A 501 6.42 35.85 1.65
C GLY A 501 5.40 36.29 2.69
N HIS A 502 5.56 37.47 3.30
CA HIS A 502 4.66 37.93 4.37
C HIS A 502 3.18 38.03 3.97
N ALA A 503 2.88 38.44 2.74
CA ALA A 503 1.53 38.60 2.19
C ALA A 503 1.04 37.41 1.34
N ALA A 504 1.57 36.21 1.56
CA ALA A 504 1.21 35.03 0.78
C ALA A 504 -0.26 34.61 0.99
N ASP A 505 -1.01 34.53 -0.11
CA ASP A 505 -2.35 33.93 -0.19
C ASP A 505 -2.27 32.64 -1.04
N PRO A 506 -2.20 31.46 -0.38
CA PRO A 506 -2.10 30.17 -1.05
C PRO A 506 -3.23 29.89 -2.05
N VAL A 507 -4.46 30.30 -1.76
CA VAL A 507 -5.62 30.00 -2.61
C VAL A 507 -5.56 30.85 -3.89
N ARG A 508 -5.22 32.13 -3.75
CA ARG A 508 -4.99 33.00 -4.91
C ARG A 508 -3.82 32.50 -5.77
N LEU A 509 -2.70 32.13 -5.15
CA LEU A 509 -1.54 31.57 -5.83
C LEU A 509 -1.91 30.30 -6.60
N ALA A 510 -2.70 29.40 -6.01
CA ALA A 510 -3.10 28.18 -6.67
C ALA A 510 -4.04 28.45 -7.85
N ARG A 511 -4.92 29.46 -7.77
CA ARG A 511 -5.76 29.89 -8.89
C ARG A 511 -4.93 30.41 -10.07
N GLU A 512 -3.85 31.14 -9.79
CA GLU A 512 -2.93 31.63 -10.82
C GLU A 512 -2.16 30.46 -11.48
N LEU A 513 -1.72 29.50 -10.66
CA LEU A 513 -1.06 28.29 -11.16
C LEU A 513 -2.02 27.41 -11.98
N ARG A 514 -3.28 27.30 -11.57
CA ARG A 514 -4.33 26.58 -12.31
C ARG A 514 -4.45 27.06 -13.74
N ALA A 515 -4.52 28.38 -13.96
CA ALA A 515 -4.63 28.94 -15.30
C ALA A 515 -3.44 28.52 -16.19
N SER A 516 -2.24 28.44 -15.60
CA SER A 516 -1.04 27.94 -16.30
C SER A 516 -1.16 26.45 -16.64
N VAL A 517 -1.62 25.61 -15.70
CA VAL A 517 -1.83 24.17 -15.91
C VAL A 517 -2.90 23.91 -16.97
N GLU A 518 -4.03 24.60 -16.91
CA GLU A 518 -5.12 24.50 -17.90
C GLU A 518 -4.63 24.89 -19.30
N THR A 519 -3.83 25.95 -19.41
CA THR A 519 -3.22 26.37 -20.69
C THR A 519 -2.29 25.31 -21.27
N LEU A 520 -1.44 24.69 -20.44
CA LEU A 520 -0.52 23.62 -20.86
C LEU A 520 -1.28 22.34 -21.26
N ARG A 521 -2.31 21.95 -20.50
CA ARG A 521 -3.18 20.81 -20.84
C ARG A 521 -3.93 21.06 -22.15
N ALA A 522 -4.42 22.27 -22.37
CA ALA A 522 -5.12 22.64 -23.59
C ALA A 522 -4.22 22.56 -24.85
N SER A 523 -2.88 22.62 -24.71
CA SER A 523 -1.97 22.38 -25.84
C SER A 523 -1.77 20.90 -26.18
N GLY A 524 -2.39 19.99 -25.43
CA GLY A 524 -2.24 18.54 -25.58
C GLY A 524 -1.04 17.94 -24.84
N ALA A 525 -0.33 18.72 -24.03
CA ALA A 525 0.79 18.22 -23.24
C ALA A 525 0.30 17.55 -21.95
N ASP A 526 0.98 16.47 -21.54
CA ASP A 526 0.86 15.97 -20.18
C ASP A 526 1.55 16.89 -19.20
N VAL A 527 0.95 17.04 -18.01
CA VAL A 527 1.47 17.94 -16.97
C VAL A 527 1.76 17.13 -15.72
N LEU A 528 3.02 17.13 -15.29
CA LEU A 528 3.44 16.69 -13.96
C LEU A 528 3.46 17.89 -13.01
N LEU A 529 2.56 17.90 -12.04
CA LEU A 529 2.46 18.93 -11.02
C LEU A 529 3.16 18.46 -9.74
N VAL A 530 4.10 19.23 -9.21
CA VAL A 530 4.87 18.86 -8.02
C VAL A 530 4.54 19.80 -6.86
N THR A 531 4.10 19.25 -5.72
CA THR A 531 3.77 20.07 -4.55
C THR A 531 5.04 20.61 -3.87
N PRO A 532 5.09 21.90 -3.48
CA PRO A 532 6.18 22.40 -2.66
C PRO A 532 6.08 21.85 -1.23
N PHE A 533 7.25 21.66 -0.62
CA PHE A 533 7.40 21.05 0.70
C PHE A 533 8.29 21.93 1.59
N LEU A 534 8.30 21.63 2.89
CA LEU A 534 9.11 22.33 3.88
C LEU A 534 10.14 21.39 4.52
N PRO A 535 11.32 21.89 4.89
CA PRO A 535 12.27 21.12 5.69
C PRO A 535 11.71 20.85 7.10
N ARG A 536 12.06 19.70 7.71
CA ARG A 536 11.68 19.35 9.09
C ARG A 536 12.43 20.21 10.13
N ARG A 537 12.09 21.49 10.22
CA ARG A 537 12.69 22.47 11.14
C ARG A 537 11.64 23.25 11.91
N ARG A 538 11.90 23.54 13.20
CA ARG A 538 10.97 24.32 14.05
C ARG A 538 10.62 25.68 13.44
N ALA A 539 11.60 26.38 12.87
CA ALA A 539 11.39 27.68 12.24
C ALA A 539 10.53 27.61 10.96
N ALA A 540 10.61 26.52 10.18
CA ALA A 540 9.82 26.36 8.96
C ALA A 540 8.32 26.11 9.25
N ARG A 541 7.98 25.67 10.47
CA ARG A 541 6.58 25.40 10.88
C ARG A 541 5.68 26.63 10.78
N ILE A 542 6.22 27.84 10.87
CA ILE A 542 5.45 29.08 10.72
C ILE A 542 4.81 29.20 9.32
N PHE A 543 5.44 28.59 8.30
CA PHE A 543 4.93 28.56 6.93
C PHE A 543 4.07 27.32 6.63
N GLY A 544 4.06 26.32 7.52
CA GLY A 544 3.41 25.02 7.29
C GLY A 544 1.95 25.13 6.87
N ARG A 545 1.19 26.06 7.47
CA ARG A 545 -0.21 26.29 7.07
C ARG A 545 -0.33 26.71 5.60
N ARG A 546 0.58 27.54 5.11
CA ARG A 546 0.50 28.08 3.74
C ARG A 546 0.83 27.00 2.72
N PHE A 547 1.87 26.21 2.98
CA PHE A 547 2.27 25.08 2.13
C PHE A 547 1.17 24.02 2.08
N ALA A 548 0.56 23.65 3.21
CA ALA A 548 -0.52 22.67 3.24
C ALA A 548 -1.77 23.12 2.46
N VAL A 549 -2.19 24.39 2.61
CA VAL A 549 -3.33 24.93 1.83
C VAL A 549 -3.00 24.92 0.34
N PHE A 550 -1.80 25.34 -0.04
CA PHE A 550 -1.37 25.35 -1.44
C PHE A 550 -1.33 23.93 -2.03
N ALA A 551 -0.74 22.97 -1.31
CA ALA A 551 -0.69 21.56 -1.70
C ALA A 551 -2.11 20.96 -1.85
N SER A 552 -3.04 21.31 -0.97
CA SER A 552 -4.45 20.91 -1.12
C SER A 552 -5.09 21.45 -2.39
N GLU A 553 -4.82 22.71 -2.75
CA GLU A 553 -5.32 23.27 -4.02
C GLU A 553 -4.64 22.65 -5.24
N LEU A 554 -3.33 22.36 -5.17
CA LEU A 554 -2.61 21.62 -6.22
C LEU A 554 -3.20 20.23 -6.45
N ARG A 555 -3.55 19.49 -5.39
CA ARG A 555 -4.26 18.19 -5.49
C ARG A 555 -5.58 18.34 -6.24
N ARG A 556 -6.34 19.39 -5.92
CA ARG A 556 -7.61 19.69 -6.59
C ARG A 556 -7.42 20.07 -8.06
N ILE A 557 -6.39 20.88 -8.37
CA ILE A 557 -6.03 21.24 -9.75
C ILE A 557 -5.69 19.98 -10.54
N ALA A 558 -4.83 19.11 -10.00
CA ALA A 558 -4.46 17.86 -10.66
C ALA A 558 -5.68 16.98 -10.99
N ALA A 559 -6.56 16.76 -10.01
CA ALA A 559 -7.79 15.98 -10.19
C ALA A 559 -8.73 16.57 -11.26
N GLU A 560 -8.91 17.90 -11.28
CA GLU A 560 -9.85 18.55 -12.21
C GLU A 560 -9.29 18.73 -13.62
N THR A 561 -7.96 18.84 -13.77
CA THR A 561 -7.29 19.08 -15.07
C THR A 561 -6.73 17.80 -15.72
N GLY A 562 -6.71 16.70 -14.97
CA GLY A 562 -6.07 15.45 -15.38
C GLY A 562 -4.54 15.52 -15.37
N ALA A 563 -3.94 16.49 -14.67
CA ALA A 563 -2.49 16.52 -14.48
C ALA A 563 -2.05 15.42 -13.51
N VAL A 564 -0.88 14.83 -13.77
CA VAL A 564 -0.22 13.86 -12.86
C VAL A 564 0.31 14.64 -11.66
N LEU A 565 0.05 14.17 -10.44
CA LEU A 565 0.51 14.82 -9.22
C LEU A 565 1.65 14.04 -8.56
N LEU A 566 2.77 14.70 -8.30
CA LEU A 566 3.77 14.27 -7.32
C LEU A 566 3.58 15.04 -6.01
N ASP A 567 2.95 14.38 -5.04
CA ASP A 567 2.67 14.94 -3.73
C ASP A 567 3.81 14.69 -2.74
N LEU A 568 4.81 15.56 -2.79
CA LEU A 568 5.96 15.52 -1.88
C LEU A 568 5.60 15.86 -0.43
N GLU A 569 4.46 16.51 -0.17
CA GLU A 569 4.00 16.74 1.20
C GLU A 569 3.58 15.40 1.86
N ALA A 570 3.09 14.44 1.06
CA ALA A 570 2.71 13.12 1.53
C ALA A 570 3.90 12.16 1.74
N LEU A 571 5.12 12.54 1.36
CA LEU A 571 6.33 11.73 1.46
C LEU A 571 7.22 12.19 2.63
N PRO A 572 7.19 11.54 3.80
CA PRO A 572 7.93 11.98 4.99
C PRO A 572 9.46 12.01 4.80
N GLU A 573 10.00 11.23 3.86
CA GLU A 573 11.42 11.04 3.59
C GLU A 573 12.10 12.31 3.07
N ILE A 574 11.39 13.16 2.30
CA ILE A 574 11.95 14.41 1.77
C ILE A 574 12.34 15.39 2.91
N GLY A 575 11.75 15.21 4.09
CA GLY A 575 12.02 15.99 5.27
C GLY A 575 13.33 15.63 6.00
N ASP A 576 13.98 14.51 5.67
CA ASP A 576 15.22 14.07 6.31
C ASP A 576 16.35 15.10 6.08
N PRO A 577 17.06 15.58 7.12
CA PRO A 577 18.22 16.46 6.99
C PRO A 577 19.26 16.06 5.94
N ALA A 578 19.40 14.76 5.65
CA ALA A 578 20.31 14.23 4.63
C ALA A 578 19.88 14.54 3.18
N MET A 579 18.63 14.98 2.96
CA MET A 579 18.13 15.40 1.64
C MET A 579 18.53 16.83 1.28
N TRP A 580 19.00 17.63 2.25
CA TRP A 580 19.17 19.08 2.12
C TRP A 580 20.64 19.49 1.99
N ALA A 581 20.89 20.51 1.18
CA ALA A 581 22.19 21.16 1.07
C ALA A 581 22.52 21.98 2.33
N ASP A 582 23.75 22.51 2.39
CA ASP A 582 24.23 23.27 3.55
C ASP A 582 23.43 24.54 3.81
N ASP A 583 22.81 25.13 2.78
CA ASP A 583 21.92 26.28 2.91
C ASP A 583 20.53 25.93 3.47
N ARG A 584 20.22 24.63 3.57
CA ARG A 584 19.00 24.10 4.18
C ARG A 584 17.70 24.60 3.55
N VAL A 585 17.80 25.09 2.31
CA VAL A 585 16.69 25.57 1.48
C VAL A 585 16.64 24.76 0.18
N HIS A 586 17.78 24.35 -0.35
CA HIS A 586 17.85 23.53 -1.55
C HIS A 586 18.14 22.06 -1.21
N LEU A 587 17.78 21.18 -2.14
CA LEU A 587 18.13 19.77 -2.06
C LEU A 587 19.61 19.60 -2.39
N ARG A 588 20.25 18.62 -1.74
CA ARG A 588 21.55 18.11 -2.22
C ARG A 588 21.34 17.01 -3.26
N SER A 589 22.42 16.44 -3.78
CA SER A 589 22.36 15.39 -4.79
C SER A 589 21.43 14.23 -4.41
N ARG A 590 21.45 13.78 -3.16
CA ARG A 590 20.53 12.75 -2.64
C ARG A 590 19.05 13.14 -2.76
N GLY A 591 18.69 14.36 -2.35
CA GLY A 591 17.31 14.85 -2.46
C GLY A 591 16.84 14.98 -3.91
N HIS A 592 17.72 15.44 -4.80
CA HIS A 592 17.42 15.51 -6.23
C HIS A 592 17.26 14.12 -6.88
N ARG A 593 17.99 13.09 -6.43
CA ARG A 593 17.79 11.70 -6.87
C ARG A 593 16.42 11.21 -6.45
N PHE A 594 16.11 11.33 -5.15
CA PHE A 594 14.82 10.92 -4.59
C PHE A 594 13.65 11.55 -5.35
N LEU A 595 13.72 12.86 -5.61
CA LEU A 595 12.70 13.57 -6.36
C LEU A 595 12.57 13.06 -7.81
N ALA A 596 13.69 12.81 -8.50
CA ALA A 596 13.66 12.32 -9.87
C ALA A 596 13.03 10.92 -9.98
N TYR A 597 13.36 10.00 -9.08
CA TYR A 597 12.80 8.65 -9.07
C TYR A 597 11.31 8.64 -8.71
N ARG A 598 10.89 9.42 -7.72
CA ARG A 598 9.45 9.56 -7.40
C ARG A 598 8.68 10.23 -8.53
N ALA A 599 9.28 11.17 -9.24
CA ALA A 599 8.68 11.74 -10.45
C ALA A 599 8.54 10.71 -11.58
N ALA A 600 9.56 9.87 -11.79
CA ALA A 600 9.53 8.81 -12.78
C ALA A 600 8.48 7.73 -12.45
N ASP A 601 8.35 7.38 -11.17
CA ASP A 601 7.37 6.44 -10.64
C ASP A 601 5.92 6.91 -10.89
N VAL A 602 5.57 8.15 -10.52
CA VAL A 602 4.22 8.68 -10.78
C VAL A 602 3.92 8.87 -12.26
N LEU A 603 4.95 8.98 -13.10
CA LEU A 603 4.82 9.01 -14.56
C LEU A 603 4.77 7.60 -15.19
N GLY A 604 4.88 6.54 -14.39
CA GLY A 604 4.79 5.15 -14.85
C GLY A 604 6.03 4.67 -15.60
N VAL A 605 7.21 5.22 -15.32
CA VAL A 605 8.48 4.70 -15.83
C VAL A 605 8.75 3.33 -15.18
N PRO A 606 8.97 2.26 -15.98
CA PRO A 606 9.21 0.92 -15.43
C PRO A 606 10.39 0.89 -14.45
N ASP A 607 10.23 0.11 -13.38
CA ASP A 607 11.28 -0.16 -12.37
C ASP A 607 11.88 1.09 -11.70
N ALA A 608 11.22 2.25 -11.79
CA ALA A 608 11.74 3.52 -11.25
C ALA A 608 12.01 3.46 -9.74
N GLU A 609 11.17 2.75 -8.97
CA GLU A 609 11.38 2.55 -7.54
C GLU A 609 12.61 1.67 -7.25
N ALA A 610 12.74 0.54 -7.95
CA ALA A 610 13.88 -0.37 -7.82
C ALA A 610 15.21 0.28 -8.25
N LEU A 611 15.19 1.08 -9.33
CA LEU A 611 16.32 1.87 -9.77
C LEU A 611 16.70 2.96 -8.76
N GLY A 612 15.71 3.55 -8.09
CA GLY A 612 15.93 4.54 -7.03
C GLY A 612 16.59 3.95 -5.79
N GLU A 613 16.17 2.76 -5.36
CA GLU A 613 16.78 2.02 -4.25
C GLU A 613 18.23 1.61 -4.59
N LEU A 614 18.46 1.11 -5.79
CA LEU A 614 19.79 0.73 -6.28
C LEU A 614 20.74 1.94 -6.36
N ASP A 615 20.28 3.06 -6.93
CA ASP A 615 21.08 4.28 -7.05
C ASP A 615 21.38 4.91 -5.67
N ALA A 616 20.45 4.80 -4.72
CA ALA A 616 20.67 5.20 -3.34
C ALA A 616 21.76 4.35 -2.65
N ALA A 617 21.73 3.03 -2.85
CA ALA A 617 22.74 2.11 -2.31
C ALA A 617 24.14 2.34 -2.94
N LEU A 618 24.20 2.64 -4.24
CA LEU A 618 25.46 2.89 -4.95
C LEU A 618 26.14 4.21 -4.55
N HIS A 619 25.40 5.17 -3.98
CA HIS A 619 25.89 6.51 -3.67
C HIS A 619 25.86 6.84 -2.16
N GLU A 620 25.83 5.82 -1.30
CA GLU A 620 25.75 5.97 0.17
C GLU A 620 26.92 6.77 0.77
N THR A 621 28.07 6.82 0.09
CA THR A 621 29.34 7.40 0.59
C THR A 621 29.74 8.74 -0.04
N VAL A 622 28.93 9.34 -0.91
CA VAL A 622 29.38 10.42 -1.81
C VAL A 622 29.35 11.82 -1.18
N ASP A 623 28.71 12.03 -0.02
CA ASP A 623 28.54 13.36 0.57
C ASP A 623 28.92 13.42 2.08
N PRO A 624 29.95 14.19 2.50
CA PRO A 624 30.28 14.38 3.91
C PRO A 624 29.22 15.24 4.66
N PRO A 625 29.15 15.15 6.01
CA PRO A 625 28.17 15.89 6.82
C PRO A 625 28.42 17.41 6.84
N ALA A 626 27.32 18.18 6.88
CA ALA A 626 27.32 19.63 6.82
C ALA A 626 28.00 20.30 8.03
N SER A 627 28.82 21.33 7.78
CA SER A 627 29.48 22.14 8.82
C SER A 627 28.55 23.24 9.40
N GLY A 628 28.69 23.53 10.70
CA GLY A 628 27.74 24.29 11.52
C GLY A 628 27.62 25.81 11.30
N ALA A 629 28.02 26.37 10.15
CA ALA A 629 28.13 27.82 9.93
C ALA A 629 26.98 28.47 9.11
N TRP A 630 25.74 27.96 9.22
CA TRP A 630 24.59 28.36 8.39
C TRP A 630 24.18 29.85 8.48
N ILE A 631 24.24 30.45 9.68
CA ILE A 631 23.68 31.78 9.96
C ILE A 631 24.50 32.89 9.26
N THR A 632 25.82 32.82 9.32
CA THR A 632 26.73 33.83 8.78
C THR A 632 26.93 33.71 7.28
N ALA A 633 26.93 32.48 6.74
CA ALA A 633 27.21 32.23 5.33
C ALA A 633 26.00 32.42 4.40
N HIS A 634 24.77 32.11 4.86
CA HIS A 634 23.60 32.04 3.96
C HIS A 634 22.42 32.92 4.39
N ALA A 635 22.05 32.94 5.69
CA ALA A 635 20.85 33.64 6.16
C ALA A 635 20.97 35.18 6.11
N LEU A 636 22.07 35.74 6.62
CA LEU A 636 22.34 37.19 6.64
C LEU A 636 22.41 37.82 5.22
N PRO A 637 23.16 37.26 4.26
CA PRO A 637 23.20 37.78 2.88
C PRO A 637 21.86 37.64 2.13
N TRP A 638 21.02 36.66 2.48
CA TRP A 638 19.70 36.47 1.88
C TRP A 638 18.70 37.53 2.37
N VAL A 639 18.65 37.80 3.68
CA VAL A 639 17.83 38.88 4.27
C VAL A 639 18.25 40.25 3.73
N TRP A 640 19.55 40.51 3.66
CA TRP A 640 20.09 41.78 3.16
C TRP A 640 19.75 42.07 1.69
N ARG A 641 19.82 41.05 0.81
CA ARG A 641 19.42 41.18 -0.60
C ARG A 641 17.91 41.44 -0.74
N ARG A 642 17.10 40.75 0.06
CA ARG A 642 15.63 40.89 0.05
C ARG A 642 15.16 42.27 0.53
N MET A 643 15.87 42.88 1.49
CA MET A 643 15.60 44.26 1.93
C MET A 643 15.94 45.32 0.86
N ARG A 644 16.80 45.00 -0.13
CA ARG A 644 17.20 45.90 -1.24
C ARG A 644 16.45 45.65 -2.54
N GLY A 645 15.43 44.79 -2.54
CA GLY A 645 14.63 44.48 -3.74
C GLY A 645 15.36 43.73 -4.85
N ARG A 646 16.58 43.21 -4.60
CA ARG A 646 17.35 42.39 -5.56
C ARG A 646 17.20 40.91 -5.23
N THR A 647 16.98 40.07 -6.25
CA THR A 647 16.90 38.61 -6.08
C THR A 647 18.14 37.91 -6.61
N ALA A 648 18.39 36.67 -6.17
CA ALA A 648 19.54 35.90 -6.64
C ALA A 648 19.40 35.44 -8.11
N GLY A 649 18.23 35.63 -8.73
CA GLY A 649 17.94 35.27 -10.13
C GLY A 649 18.00 36.44 -11.11
N ASP A 650 18.22 37.68 -10.67
CA ASP A 650 18.25 38.85 -11.56
C ASP A 650 19.43 38.71 -12.56
N GLY A 651 19.13 38.73 -13.86
CA GLY A 651 20.12 38.57 -14.94
C GLY A 651 20.52 37.11 -15.27
N VAL A 652 19.91 36.11 -14.61
CA VAL A 652 20.16 34.68 -14.88
C VAL A 652 19.21 34.18 -15.97
N ARG A 653 19.74 33.46 -16.96
CA ARG A 653 18.95 32.78 -18.03
C ARG A 653 18.71 31.32 -17.67
N SER A 654 17.67 30.73 -18.28
CA SER A 654 17.35 29.31 -18.12
C SER A 654 18.50 28.40 -18.59
N LYS A 655 18.62 27.23 -17.96
CA LYS A 655 19.71 26.28 -18.21
C LYS A 655 19.69 25.72 -19.64
N HIS A 656 18.50 25.39 -20.15
CA HIS A 656 18.27 24.96 -21.53
C HIS A 656 17.05 25.71 -22.06
N ASP A 657 17.28 26.83 -22.76
CA ASP A 657 16.24 27.69 -23.34
C ASP A 657 15.63 27.11 -24.64
N ASP A 658 16.26 26.07 -25.20
CA ASP A 658 15.77 25.22 -26.28
C ASP A 658 16.08 23.74 -25.98
N TYR A 659 15.58 22.82 -26.80
CA TYR A 659 15.78 21.38 -26.62
C TYR A 659 17.24 20.96 -26.78
N VAL A 660 17.74 20.22 -25.80
CA VAL A 660 18.93 19.39 -25.91
C VAL A 660 18.53 17.91 -26.05
N LEU A 661 19.32 17.12 -26.76
CA LEU A 661 19.07 15.68 -26.92
C LEU A 661 19.69 14.89 -25.77
N VAL A 662 18.89 14.03 -25.14
CA VAL A 662 19.30 13.14 -24.03
C VAL A 662 19.11 11.68 -24.45
N GLY A 663 20.14 10.84 -24.31
CA GLY A 663 20.02 9.38 -24.47
C GLY A 663 19.99 8.82 -25.91
N GLY A 664 20.22 9.64 -26.95
CA GLY A 664 20.29 9.16 -28.35
C GLY A 664 21.61 8.45 -28.67
N ARG A 665 21.57 7.40 -29.51
CA ARG A 665 22.78 6.78 -30.09
C ARG A 665 23.42 7.76 -31.08
N GLY A 666 24.38 8.57 -30.62
CA GLY A 666 25.16 9.42 -31.50
C GLY A 666 25.98 8.58 -32.49
N ARG A 667 25.82 8.81 -33.80
CA ARG A 667 26.90 8.53 -34.76
C ARG A 667 28.07 9.41 -34.37
N ALA A 668 29.14 8.82 -33.85
CA ALA A 668 30.42 9.49 -33.73
C ALA A 668 30.91 9.84 -35.15
N THR A 669 30.74 11.09 -35.57
CA THR A 669 31.46 11.64 -36.71
C THR A 669 32.91 11.78 -36.28
N VAL A 670 33.72 10.78 -36.61
CA VAL A 670 35.18 10.90 -36.63
C VAL A 670 35.51 11.85 -37.77
N THR A 671 35.63 13.14 -37.48
CA THR A 671 36.33 14.08 -38.37
C THR A 671 37.83 13.80 -38.21
N ARG A 672 38.35 12.97 -39.11
CA ARG A 672 39.76 13.04 -39.51
C ARG A 672 39.96 14.35 -40.28
N SER A 673 40.81 15.23 -39.79
CA SER A 673 41.47 16.26 -40.60
C SER A 673 42.96 16.15 -40.33
N GLY A 674 43.71 15.81 -41.39
CA GLY A 674 45.12 16.15 -41.50
C GLY A 674 45.31 17.60 -41.92
#